data_AF-A0A1Y1HYM9-F1
#
_entry.id   AF-A0A1Y1HYM9-F1
#
_cell.length_a   1.000
_cell.length_b   1.000
_cell.length_c   1.000
_cell.angle_alpha   90.00
_cell.angle_beta   90.00
_cell.angle_gamma   90.00
#
_symmetry.space_group_name_H-M   'P 1'
#
loop_
_entity.id
_entity.type
_entity.pdbx_description
1 polymer ?
#
loop_
_entity_poly.entity_id
_entity_poly.type
_entity_poly.pdbx_seq_one_letter_code
_entity_poly.pdbx_strand_id
1 'polypeptide(L)'
;MGELQQIVDKLNQAPFDLALSLVSFSQKSPQELRELLNDVLATIDNRQRRELRDETPDVTTARHLDLLRVLKYKVSTDGATFRQGMLDADPLTVYPLLLWLLNQLPLLQKRAYLAQFLVDEPIPEELFLDPEIQDTHALVKELQEQFKEVHKAVDQSRKTQRDPRSLKAQLAGLEGEKEQLGGRVERVKEKTKNVAGVDAFLEVASLLRRQQEEAGALAQSLAQQQDVLDAAGQKEARALAKLRDAHARAASGAGPAALLAALAEETSLARYGAQERLPKEIAARRERLQAVQTVLNEPVSSEQDLAAMQAELRALQTDVNALTERRDAREATGQDAVLRQQQQMAAIVARKKDATWQKLEELNARRSEVAQELGQKQAAAASGSGRVLKGEEFKRYAASLRSKNATYKRLKKELDDRTAEFGVLMRTQQILQEQAAGLREAIEDAEKQGGMARKTSQTSATLAASDDHSPEGLSRALARVNDAIKERKAALAPRVKDLRALRTSLQEAEEEHGARKKKFEEGAMVLDGQRNKFEAEVERERADLQRQEKRAKELAEEAATVETNIKRVVEDGAGFVERYKKDLAAQEELAKTLQERQRRLKDQERSAQSQKVMVSDLRTLLQVKLRLASGSATWAASGGAPAHAFKSVEVVDKGGANRLVIGASD
;
A
#
# COMPACT_ATOMS: atom_id res chain seq x y z
N MET A 1 35.38 12.40 -27.64
CA MET A 1 35.31 13.44 -26.58
C MET A 1 34.81 12.90 -25.26
N GLY A 2 33.69 12.18 -25.19
CA GLY A 2 33.20 11.60 -23.92
C GLY A 2 34.19 10.64 -23.23
N GLU A 3 34.89 9.79 -23.99
CA GLU A 3 35.89 8.85 -23.43
C GLU A 3 37.12 9.56 -22.85
N LEU A 4 37.63 10.58 -23.56
CA LEU A 4 38.74 11.43 -23.10
C LEU A 4 38.37 12.22 -21.83
N GLN A 5 37.16 12.76 -21.78
CA GLN A 5 36.66 13.47 -20.61
C GLN A 5 36.55 12.52 -19.40
N GLN A 6 36.04 11.30 -19.58
CA GLN A 6 35.98 10.30 -18.52
C GLN A 6 37.37 9.88 -18.01
N ILE A 7 38.36 9.74 -18.88
CA ILE A 7 39.74 9.45 -18.47
C ILE A 7 40.28 10.60 -17.60
N VAL A 8 40.13 11.85 -18.05
CA VAL A 8 40.59 13.03 -17.31
C VAL A 8 39.88 13.17 -15.96
N ASP A 9 38.55 13.01 -15.92
CA ASP A 9 37.76 13.08 -14.70
C ASP A 9 38.21 12.03 -13.67
N LYS A 10 38.60 10.83 -14.12
CA LYS A 10 39.06 9.75 -13.24
C LYS A 10 40.51 9.89 -12.81
N LEU A 11 41.37 10.45 -13.65
CA LEU A 11 42.75 10.79 -13.28
C LEU A 11 42.83 11.97 -12.30
N ASN A 12 41.78 12.80 -12.25
CA ASN A 12 41.65 13.90 -11.29
C ASN A 12 41.02 13.50 -9.96
N GLN A 13 40.51 12.26 -9.86
CA GLN A 13 39.98 11.70 -8.62
C GLN A 13 41.08 10.91 -7.87
N ALA A 14 40.90 10.72 -6.57
CA ALA A 14 41.75 9.83 -5.78
C ALA A 14 41.72 8.42 -6.40
N PRO A 15 42.86 7.74 -6.62
CA PRO A 15 44.16 7.92 -5.96
C PRO A 15 45.25 8.73 -6.72
N PHE A 16 44.93 9.39 -7.83
CA PHE A 16 45.93 10.00 -8.72
C PHE A 16 46.08 11.53 -8.56
N ASP A 17 44.98 12.25 -8.33
CA ASP A 17 44.94 13.70 -8.06
C ASP A 17 45.80 14.58 -9.01
N LEU A 18 45.83 14.24 -10.32
CA LEU A 18 46.75 14.85 -11.30
C LEU A 18 46.30 16.23 -11.84
N ALA A 19 45.13 16.75 -11.44
CA ALA A 19 44.57 18.05 -11.84
C ALA A 19 44.73 18.41 -13.34
N LEU A 20 44.54 17.43 -14.22
CA LEU A 20 44.69 17.55 -15.66
C LEU A 20 43.47 18.22 -16.30
N SER A 21 43.70 19.11 -17.27
CA SER A 21 42.68 19.61 -18.19
C SER A 21 42.62 18.75 -19.47
N LEU A 22 41.48 18.75 -20.16
CA LEU A 22 41.29 18.01 -21.42
C LEU A 22 42.34 18.38 -22.48
N VAL A 23 42.71 19.66 -22.54
CA VAL A 23 43.74 20.17 -23.46
C VAL A 23 45.12 19.65 -23.06
N SER A 24 45.49 19.76 -21.79
CA SER A 24 46.79 19.28 -21.28
C SER A 24 46.96 17.76 -21.38
N PHE A 25 45.87 16.99 -21.35
CA PHE A 25 45.92 15.54 -21.55
C PHE A 25 46.09 15.17 -23.04
N SER A 26 45.38 15.86 -23.95
CA SER A 26 45.48 15.61 -25.39
C SER A 26 46.83 15.99 -26.02
N GLN A 27 47.57 16.89 -25.36
CA GLN A 27 48.88 17.38 -25.82
C GLN A 27 50.06 16.55 -25.26
N LYS A 28 49.80 15.52 -24.47
CA LYS A 28 50.86 14.69 -23.88
C LYS A 28 51.66 13.99 -24.97
N SER A 29 52.98 14.04 -24.84
CA SER A 29 53.88 13.29 -25.72
C SER A 29 53.72 11.77 -25.52
N PRO A 30 54.07 10.92 -26.50
CA PRO A 30 54.01 9.47 -26.35
C PRO A 30 54.83 8.93 -25.16
N GLN A 31 55.90 9.64 -24.78
CA GLN A 31 56.72 9.34 -23.60
C GLN A 31 55.93 9.63 -22.31
N GLU A 32 55.32 10.81 -22.20
CA GLU A 32 54.47 11.18 -21.06
C GLU A 32 53.24 10.28 -20.93
N LEU A 33 52.68 9.82 -22.05
CA LEU A 33 51.54 8.91 -22.05
C LEU A 33 51.91 7.51 -21.53
N ARG A 34 53.14 7.06 -21.81
CA ARG A 34 53.70 5.82 -21.27
C ARG A 34 54.03 5.94 -19.78
N GLU A 35 54.57 7.08 -19.35
CA GLU A 35 54.76 7.40 -17.93
C GLU A 35 53.43 7.36 -17.18
N LEU A 36 52.41 8.03 -17.71
CA LEU A 36 51.08 8.01 -17.13
C LEU A 36 50.48 6.60 -17.05
N LEU A 37 50.63 5.80 -18.11
CA LEU A 37 50.19 4.41 -18.11
C LEU A 37 50.93 3.57 -17.06
N ASN A 38 52.24 3.78 -16.93
CA ASN A 38 53.06 3.11 -15.91
C ASN A 38 52.65 3.51 -14.50
N ASP A 39 52.34 4.79 -14.26
CA ASP A 39 51.84 5.27 -12.98
C ASP A 39 50.47 4.65 -12.64
N VAL A 40 49.57 4.58 -13.62
CA VAL A 40 48.27 3.90 -13.47
C VAL A 40 48.48 2.41 -13.16
N LEU A 41 49.37 1.71 -13.87
CA LEU A 41 49.68 0.31 -13.59
C LEU A 41 50.41 0.12 -12.24
N ALA A 42 51.22 1.09 -11.81
CA ALA A 42 51.91 1.06 -10.52
C ALA A 42 50.94 1.24 -9.33
N THR A 43 49.85 1.99 -9.52
CA THR A 43 48.78 2.05 -8.51
C THR A 43 47.92 0.78 -8.45
N ILE A 44 47.93 -0.03 -9.52
CA ILE A 44 47.25 -1.33 -9.55
C ILE A 44 48.14 -2.42 -8.93
N ASP A 45 49.42 -2.44 -9.27
CA ASP A 45 50.43 -3.35 -8.73
C ASP A 45 51.73 -2.58 -8.42
N ASN A 46 52.10 -2.51 -7.13
CA ASN A 46 53.27 -1.78 -6.68
C ASN A 46 54.60 -2.34 -7.24
N ARG A 47 54.63 -3.59 -7.74
CA ARG A 47 55.81 -4.19 -8.41
C ARG A 47 56.15 -3.51 -9.74
N GLN A 48 55.18 -2.80 -10.32
CA GLN A 48 55.30 -2.11 -11.60
C GLN A 48 55.85 -0.69 -11.45
N ARG A 49 56.04 -0.23 -10.20
CA ARG A 49 56.65 1.06 -9.87
C ARG A 49 58.15 1.02 -10.18
N ARG A 50 58.50 1.33 -11.41
CA ARG A 50 59.88 1.50 -11.89
C ARG A 50 60.00 2.80 -12.66
N GLU A 51 61.15 3.46 -12.54
CA GLU A 51 61.48 4.64 -13.33
C GLU A 51 61.78 4.23 -14.78
N LEU A 52 61.02 4.78 -15.72
CA LEU A 52 61.08 4.43 -17.15
C LEU A 52 62.39 4.84 -17.84
N ARG A 53 63.28 5.56 -17.14
CA ARG A 53 64.59 5.99 -17.65
C ARG A 53 65.62 4.87 -17.68
N ASP A 54 65.43 3.82 -16.89
CA ASP A 54 66.40 2.74 -16.73
C ASP A 54 66.07 1.49 -17.59
N GLU A 55 64.93 1.48 -18.29
CA GLU A 55 64.46 0.33 -19.09
C GLU A 55 64.32 0.70 -20.58
N THR A 56 64.66 -0.24 -21.47
CA THR A 56 64.34 -0.08 -22.90
C THR A 56 62.84 -0.17 -23.13
N PRO A 57 62.29 0.56 -24.13
CA PRO A 57 60.86 0.57 -24.40
C PRO A 57 60.27 -0.82 -24.69
N ASP A 58 61.07 -1.74 -25.23
CA ASP A 58 60.70 -3.14 -25.44
C ASP A 58 60.50 -3.93 -24.15
N VAL A 59 61.38 -3.75 -23.15
CA VAL A 59 61.32 -4.44 -21.85
C VAL A 59 60.13 -3.93 -21.04
N THR A 60 59.92 -2.60 -21.04
CA THR A 60 58.75 -1.98 -20.42
C THR A 60 57.45 -2.50 -21.03
N THR A 61 57.39 -2.58 -22.37
CA THR A 61 56.20 -3.06 -23.09
C THR A 61 55.95 -4.54 -22.79
N ALA A 62 56.99 -5.38 -22.74
CA ALA A 62 56.84 -6.79 -22.36
C ALA A 62 56.28 -6.94 -20.93
N ARG A 63 56.82 -6.17 -19.97
CA ARG A 63 56.33 -6.15 -18.59
C ARG A 63 54.87 -5.70 -18.50
N HIS A 64 54.49 -4.62 -19.19
CA HIS A 64 53.11 -4.14 -19.24
C HIS A 64 52.19 -5.20 -19.86
N LEU A 65 52.61 -5.89 -20.92
CA LEU A 65 51.83 -6.96 -21.54
C LEU A 65 51.63 -8.18 -20.62
N ASP A 66 52.65 -8.57 -19.87
CA ASP A 66 52.53 -9.68 -18.91
C ASP A 66 51.58 -9.35 -17.77
N LEU A 67 51.60 -8.11 -17.26
CA LEU A 67 50.61 -7.65 -16.29
C LEU A 67 49.21 -7.60 -16.90
N LEU A 68 49.05 -7.11 -18.13
CA LEU A 68 47.75 -7.06 -18.81
C LEU A 68 47.17 -8.47 -19.06
N ARG A 69 48.02 -9.47 -19.30
CA ARG A 69 47.63 -10.89 -19.35
C ARG A 69 47.09 -11.37 -18.01
N VAL A 70 47.80 -11.06 -16.92
CA VAL A 70 47.37 -11.37 -15.54
C VAL A 70 46.04 -10.69 -15.19
N LEU A 71 45.87 -9.44 -15.59
CA LEU A 71 44.63 -8.66 -15.40
C LEU A 71 43.47 -9.13 -16.30
N LYS A 72 43.75 -10.03 -17.27
CA LYS A 72 42.83 -10.56 -18.29
C LYS A 72 42.24 -9.47 -19.17
N TYR A 73 43.07 -8.52 -19.62
CA TYR A 73 42.66 -7.54 -20.61
C TYR A 73 42.40 -8.22 -21.96
N LYS A 74 41.23 -7.97 -22.56
CA LYS A 74 40.88 -8.48 -23.90
C LYS A 74 41.34 -7.46 -24.93
N VAL A 75 42.36 -7.82 -25.70
CA VAL A 75 42.83 -7.00 -26.80
C VAL A 75 41.85 -7.14 -27.97
N SER A 76 41.31 -6.02 -28.44
CA SER A 76 40.35 -5.99 -29.58
C SER A 76 41.02 -6.07 -30.95
N THR A 77 42.34 -5.91 -31.01
CA THR A 77 43.17 -5.87 -32.24
C THR A 77 44.13 -7.06 -32.27
N ASP A 78 44.75 -7.33 -33.43
CA ASP A 78 45.75 -8.40 -33.57
C ASP A 78 46.93 -8.22 -32.60
N GLY A 79 47.44 -9.31 -32.02
CA GLY A 79 48.42 -9.27 -30.93
C GLY A 79 49.74 -8.58 -31.30
N ALA A 80 50.14 -8.68 -32.57
CA ALA A 80 51.32 -8.01 -33.10
C ALA A 80 51.14 -6.49 -33.25
N THR A 81 49.96 -6.06 -33.73
CA THR A 81 49.63 -4.63 -33.89
C THR A 81 49.42 -3.93 -32.55
N PHE A 82 48.85 -4.62 -31.57
CA PHE A 82 48.74 -4.11 -30.20
C PHE A 82 50.10 -3.95 -29.51
N ARG A 83 51.03 -4.90 -29.74
CA ARG A 83 52.41 -4.79 -29.23
C ARG A 83 53.14 -3.59 -29.82
N GLN A 84 52.99 -3.36 -31.13
CA GLN A 84 53.55 -2.18 -31.80
C GLN A 84 52.89 -0.88 -31.31
N GLY A 85 51.56 -0.84 -31.17
CA GLY A 85 50.84 0.33 -30.64
C GLY A 85 51.22 0.68 -29.19
N MET A 86 51.57 -0.30 -28.36
CA MET A 86 52.12 -0.07 -27.02
C MET A 86 53.59 0.42 -27.06
N LEU A 87 54.40 -0.13 -27.98
CA LEU A 87 55.80 0.26 -28.19
C LEU A 87 55.93 1.69 -28.74
N ASP A 88 54.96 2.15 -29.52
CA ASP A 88 54.91 3.52 -30.05
C ASP A 88 54.10 4.47 -29.15
N ALA A 89 53.43 3.93 -28.13
CA ALA A 89 52.49 4.64 -27.25
C ALA A 89 51.43 5.44 -28.04
N ASP A 90 50.82 4.76 -29.02
CA ASP A 90 49.79 5.33 -29.87
C ASP A 90 48.51 5.65 -29.06
N PRO A 91 47.99 6.89 -29.12
CA PRO A 91 46.74 7.28 -28.48
C PRO A 91 45.55 6.35 -28.79
N LEU A 92 45.49 5.76 -30.00
CA LEU A 92 44.42 4.84 -30.39
C LEU A 92 44.45 3.52 -29.60
N THR A 93 45.62 3.14 -29.07
CA THR A 93 45.81 1.90 -28.30
C THR A 93 45.79 2.16 -26.80
N VAL A 94 46.39 3.27 -26.35
CA VAL A 94 46.55 3.58 -24.93
C VAL A 94 45.29 4.20 -24.32
N TYR A 95 44.50 5.01 -25.05
CA TYR A 95 43.27 5.60 -24.48
C TYR A 95 42.20 4.56 -24.15
N PRO A 96 41.87 3.58 -25.01
CA PRO A 96 40.94 2.51 -24.66
C PRO A 96 41.44 1.67 -23.47
N LEU A 97 42.75 1.47 -23.39
CA LEU A 97 43.37 0.75 -22.29
C LEU A 97 43.25 1.52 -20.96
N LEU A 98 43.59 2.81 -20.95
CA LEU A 98 43.44 3.68 -19.77
C LEU A 98 41.98 3.75 -19.34
N LEU A 99 41.04 3.89 -20.28
CA LEU A 99 39.62 3.88 -19.98
C LEU A 99 39.20 2.58 -19.28
N TRP A 100 39.68 1.44 -19.76
CA TRP A 100 39.39 0.14 -19.13
C TRP A 100 39.99 0.02 -17.72
N LEU A 101 41.27 0.40 -17.56
CA LEU A 101 41.97 0.36 -16.28
C LEU A 101 41.30 1.25 -15.23
N LEU A 102 40.95 2.49 -15.60
CA LEU A 102 40.32 3.47 -14.72
C LEU A 102 38.85 3.14 -14.43
N ASN A 103 38.17 2.41 -15.31
CA ASN A 103 36.79 1.96 -15.08
C ASN A 103 36.67 0.88 -14.01
N GLN A 104 37.70 0.06 -13.81
CA GLN A 104 37.63 -1.09 -12.92
C GLN A 104 38.76 -1.13 -11.88
N LEU A 105 39.30 0.03 -11.50
CA LEU A 105 40.50 0.15 -10.67
C LEU A 105 40.47 -0.69 -9.36
N PRO A 106 39.40 -0.66 -8.53
CA PRO A 106 39.35 -1.49 -7.31
C PRO A 106 39.32 -2.99 -7.59
N LEU A 107 38.68 -3.40 -8.69
CA LEU A 107 38.58 -4.80 -9.10
C LEU A 107 39.92 -5.29 -9.67
N LEU A 108 40.63 -4.43 -10.41
CA LEU A 108 41.94 -4.74 -10.97
C LEU A 108 43.02 -4.78 -9.89
N GLN A 109 42.99 -3.89 -8.90
CA GLN A 109 43.84 -3.95 -7.71
C GLN A 109 43.65 -5.28 -6.97
N LYS A 110 42.40 -5.70 -6.75
CA LYS A 110 42.10 -6.99 -6.14
C LYS A 110 42.61 -8.17 -6.97
N ARG A 111 42.52 -8.09 -8.30
CA ARG A 111 43.04 -9.14 -9.20
C ARG A 111 44.56 -9.20 -9.19
N ALA A 112 45.24 -8.06 -9.23
CA ALA A 112 46.69 -7.99 -9.14
C ALA A 112 47.19 -8.56 -7.79
N TYR A 113 46.54 -8.18 -6.69
CA TYR A 113 46.81 -8.74 -5.37
C TYR A 113 46.62 -10.27 -5.33
N LEU A 114 45.51 -10.78 -5.88
CA LEU A 114 45.25 -12.22 -5.91
C LEU A 114 46.21 -12.98 -6.83
N ALA A 115 46.63 -12.37 -7.94
CA ALA A 115 47.55 -12.98 -8.89
C ALA A 115 48.92 -13.27 -8.26
N GLN A 116 49.36 -12.44 -7.31
CA GLN A 116 50.61 -12.68 -6.57
C GLN A 116 50.63 -14.06 -5.86
N PHE A 117 49.47 -14.55 -5.41
CA PHE A 117 49.37 -15.76 -4.60
C PHE A 117 48.76 -16.95 -5.35
N LEU A 118 48.03 -16.68 -6.46
CA LEU A 118 47.25 -17.69 -7.19
C LEU A 118 47.75 -17.99 -8.61
N VAL A 119 48.73 -17.24 -9.12
CA VAL A 119 49.37 -17.59 -10.40
C VAL A 119 50.40 -18.69 -10.14
N ASP A 120 50.25 -19.80 -10.86
CA ASP A 120 51.17 -20.92 -10.76
C ASP A 120 52.47 -20.60 -11.51
N GLU A 121 53.58 -20.85 -10.86
CA GLU A 121 54.89 -20.81 -11.50
C GLU A 121 55.06 -22.11 -12.30
N PRO A 122 55.36 -22.05 -13.61
CA PRO A 122 55.47 -23.26 -14.44
C PRO A 122 56.71 -24.05 -14.01
N ILE A 123 56.52 -25.11 -13.23
CA ILE A 123 57.57 -26.06 -12.87
C ILE A 123 57.81 -26.99 -14.07
N PRO A 124 59.04 -27.07 -14.61
CA PRO A 124 59.38 -28.03 -15.67
C PRO A 124 59.00 -29.47 -15.30
N GLU A 125 58.43 -30.21 -16.25
CA GLU A 125 57.95 -31.59 -16.04
C GLU A 125 59.06 -32.54 -15.56
N GLU A 126 60.32 -32.24 -15.89
CA GLU A 126 61.51 -33.00 -15.45
C GLU A 126 61.74 -32.91 -13.93
N LEU A 127 61.41 -31.77 -13.31
CA LEU A 127 61.51 -31.59 -11.84
C LEU A 127 60.30 -32.18 -11.11
N PHE A 128 59.22 -32.45 -11.83
CA PHE A 128 58.02 -33.08 -11.29
C PHE A 128 58.18 -34.60 -11.10
N LEU A 129 59.31 -35.19 -11.50
CA LEU A 129 59.65 -36.59 -11.23
C LEU A 129 60.11 -36.81 -9.78
N ASP A 130 60.54 -35.76 -9.09
CA ASP A 130 60.96 -35.81 -7.68
C ASP A 130 59.73 -35.80 -6.75
N PRO A 131 59.54 -36.83 -5.91
CA PRO A 131 58.42 -36.90 -4.98
C PRO A 131 58.38 -35.74 -3.98
N GLU A 132 59.53 -35.16 -3.59
CA GLU A 132 59.54 -34.01 -2.67
C GLU A 132 58.94 -32.74 -3.32
N ILE A 133 59.17 -32.57 -4.62
CA ILE A 133 58.63 -31.44 -5.42
C ILE A 133 57.12 -31.61 -5.64
N GLN A 134 56.65 -32.85 -5.81
CA GLN A 134 55.22 -33.15 -5.91
C GLN A 134 54.48 -32.86 -4.60
N ASP A 135 55.02 -33.31 -3.46
CA ASP A 135 54.42 -33.10 -2.12
C ASP A 135 54.35 -31.61 -1.75
N THR A 136 55.43 -30.87 -2.03
CA THR A 136 55.48 -29.42 -1.82
C THR A 136 54.55 -28.64 -2.74
N HIS A 137 54.44 -29.02 -4.01
CA HIS A 137 53.46 -28.44 -4.93
C HIS A 137 52.03 -28.72 -4.46
N ALA A 138 51.73 -29.95 -3.99
CA ALA A 138 50.42 -30.30 -3.43
C ALA A 138 50.08 -29.45 -2.19
N LEU A 139 51.04 -29.24 -1.28
CA LEU A 139 50.89 -28.37 -0.12
C LEU A 139 50.63 -26.90 -0.51
N VAL A 140 51.35 -26.39 -1.51
CA VAL A 140 51.12 -25.03 -2.03
C VAL A 140 49.70 -24.90 -2.59
N LYS A 141 49.20 -25.91 -3.31
CA LYS A 141 47.82 -25.92 -3.82
C LYS A 141 46.78 -25.94 -2.70
N GLU A 142 47.01 -26.70 -1.64
CA GLU A 142 46.13 -26.74 -0.47
C GLU A 142 46.08 -25.36 0.24
N LEU A 143 47.24 -24.75 0.48
CA LEU A 143 47.34 -23.41 1.08
C LEU A 143 46.70 -22.33 0.20
N GLN A 144 46.83 -22.43 -1.12
CA GLN A 144 46.14 -21.53 -2.06
C GLN A 144 44.62 -21.64 -1.95
N GLU A 145 44.06 -22.84 -1.75
CA GLU A 145 42.61 -23.00 -1.58
C GLU A 145 42.13 -22.45 -0.24
N GLN A 146 42.85 -22.73 0.85
CA GLN A 146 42.59 -22.13 2.17
C GLN A 146 42.63 -20.59 2.10
N PHE A 147 43.62 -20.03 1.39
CA PHE A 147 43.72 -18.59 1.17
C PHE A 147 42.50 -18.02 0.44
N LYS A 148 41.97 -18.71 -0.60
CA LYS A 148 40.76 -18.26 -1.31
C LYS A 148 39.55 -18.20 -0.38
N GLU A 149 39.36 -19.20 0.47
CA GLU A 149 38.24 -19.24 1.42
C GLU A 149 38.32 -18.12 2.45
N VAL A 150 39.48 -17.97 3.10
CA VAL A 150 39.71 -16.92 4.09
C VAL A 150 39.56 -15.53 3.46
N HIS A 151 40.15 -15.31 2.29
CA HIS A 151 40.05 -14.03 1.58
C HIS A 151 38.60 -13.72 1.16
N LYS A 152 37.81 -14.71 0.73
CA LYS A 152 36.37 -14.53 0.45
C LYS A 152 35.61 -14.13 1.71
N ALA A 153 35.86 -14.80 2.84
CA ALA A 153 35.21 -14.47 4.12
C ALA A 153 35.54 -13.04 4.59
N VAL A 154 36.81 -12.62 4.47
CA VAL A 154 37.25 -11.26 4.82
C VAL A 154 36.62 -10.21 3.90
N ASP A 155 36.54 -10.46 2.59
CA ASP A 155 35.91 -9.55 1.62
C ASP A 155 34.41 -9.37 1.89
N GLN A 156 33.71 -10.45 2.26
CA GLN A 156 32.31 -10.38 2.68
C GLN A 156 32.16 -9.56 3.97
N SER A 157 32.98 -9.82 4.99
CA SER A 157 32.96 -9.08 6.25
C SER A 157 33.19 -7.58 6.03
N ARG A 158 34.16 -7.21 5.18
CA ARG A 158 34.47 -5.80 4.86
C ARG A 158 33.31 -5.08 4.15
N LYS A 159 32.51 -5.77 3.33
CA LYS A 159 31.32 -5.19 2.70
C LYS A 159 30.18 -4.97 3.68
N THR A 160 30.05 -5.83 4.70
CA THR A 160 28.98 -5.74 5.69
C THR A 160 29.28 -4.76 6.83
N GLN A 161 30.56 -4.51 7.11
CA GLN A 161 30.95 -3.67 8.23
C GLN A 161 30.75 -2.19 7.88
N ARG A 162 29.86 -1.50 8.59
CA ARG A 162 29.75 -0.03 8.53
C ARG A 162 31.09 0.59 8.92
N ASP A 163 31.47 1.69 8.26
CA ASP A 163 32.72 2.38 8.52
C ASP A 163 32.80 2.80 10.01
N PRO A 164 33.69 2.18 10.81
CA PRO A 164 33.79 2.47 12.24
C PRO A 164 34.18 3.93 12.52
N ARG A 165 34.76 4.64 11.54
CA ARG A 165 35.08 6.07 11.67
C ARG A 165 33.81 6.92 11.70
N SER A 166 32.83 6.61 10.85
CA SER A 166 31.55 7.32 10.82
C SER A 166 30.78 7.16 12.14
N LEU A 167 30.78 5.96 12.73
CA LEU A 167 30.13 5.68 14.01
C LEU A 167 30.85 6.39 15.17
N LYS A 168 32.19 6.41 15.18
CA LYS A 168 32.97 7.17 16.17
C LYS A 168 32.70 8.67 16.08
N ALA A 169 32.57 9.21 14.88
CA ALA A 169 32.22 10.63 14.69
C ALA A 169 30.80 10.95 15.19
N GLN A 170 29.82 10.09 14.91
CA GLN A 170 28.46 10.23 15.44
C GLN A 170 28.41 10.14 16.97
N LEU A 171 29.14 9.18 17.55
CA LEU A 171 29.26 9.03 19.00
C LEU A 171 29.88 10.27 19.64
N ALA A 172 30.99 10.78 19.10
CA ALA A 172 31.61 12.01 19.59
C ALA A 172 30.66 13.21 19.49
N GLY A 173 29.85 13.29 18.43
CA GLY A 173 28.79 14.30 18.29
C GLY A 173 27.73 14.20 19.39
N LEU A 174 27.19 13.01 19.63
CA LEU A 174 26.20 12.76 20.68
C LEU A 174 26.76 12.96 22.09
N GLU A 175 28.03 12.62 22.32
CA GLU A 175 28.74 12.89 23.58
C GLU A 175 28.87 14.39 23.82
N GLY A 176 29.23 15.16 22.78
CA GLY A 176 29.25 16.62 22.83
C GLY A 176 27.89 17.24 23.12
N GLU A 177 26.82 16.75 22.48
CA GLU A 177 25.44 17.20 22.76
C GLU A 177 25.02 16.88 24.20
N LYS A 178 25.37 15.69 24.70
CA LYS A 178 25.13 15.29 26.09
C LYS A 178 25.84 16.21 27.09
N GLU A 179 27.10 16.56 26.83
CA GLU A 179 27.86 17.49 27.67
C GLU A 179 27.25 18.89 27.65
N GLN A 180 26.87 19.38 26.46
CA GLN A 180 26.20 20.68 26.32
C GLN A 180 24.86 20.73 27.06
N LEU A 181 24.04 19.69 26.93
CA LEU A 181 22.76 19.56 27.65
C LEU A 181 23.01 19.45 29.16
N GLY A 182 24.01 18.69 29.58
CA GLY A 182 24.46 18.60 30.98
C GLY A 182 24.80 19.98 31.55
N GLY A 183 25.65 20.75 30.87
CA GLY A 183 26.01 22.10 31.29
C GLY A 183 24.85 23.12 31.23
N ARG A 184 23.84 22.90 30.38
CA ARG A 184 22.59 23.69 30.42
C ARG A 184 21.75 23.34 31.65
N VAL A 185 21.61 22.04 31.95
CA VAL A 185 20.89 21.56 33.13
C VAL A 185 21.56 22.05 34.41
N GLU A 186 22.89 22.01 34.51
CA GLU A 186 23.62 22.55 35.66
C GLU A 186 23.39 24.05 35.83
N ARG A 187 23.48 24.85 34.76
CA ARG A 187 23.15 26.28 34.81
C ARG A 187 21.72 26.56 35.26
N VAL A 188 20.76 25.75 34.82
CA VAL A 188 19.36 25.87 35.28
C VAL A 188 19.25 25.50 36.76
N LYS A 189 19.88 24.40 37.19
CA LYS A 189 19.92 23.99 38.60
C LYS A 189 20.54 25.08 39.47
N GLU A 190 21.65 25.67 39.08
CA GLU A 190 22.29 26.76 39.81
C GLU A 190 21.38 27.97 39.98
N LYS A 191 20.65 28.35 38.93
CA LYS A 191 19.67 29.46 39.00
C LYS A 191 18.47 29.15 39.90
N THR A 192 18.09 27.88 40.03
CA THR A 192 16.94 27.48 40.85
C THR A 192 17.29 27.13 42.29
N LYS A 193 18.56 26.94 42.66
CA LYS A 193 19.00 26.58 44.03
C LYS A 193 18.47 27.49 45.15
N ASN A 194 18.22 28.78 44.86
CA ASN A 194 17.81 29.77 45.87
C ASN A 194 16.29 29.92 46.03
N VAL A 195 15.48 29.16 45.29
CA VAL A 195 14.02 29.22 45.40
C VAL A 195 13.55 28.20 46.46
N ALA A 196 12.66 28.60 47.36
CA ALA A 196 12.12 27.70 48.37
C ALA A 196 11.11 26.73 47.73
N GLY A 197 11.20 25.43 48.05
CA GLY A 197 10.28 24.41 47.52
C GLY A 197 10.48 24.04 46.05
N VAL A 198 11.68 24.26 45.50
CA VAL A 198 12.02 23.99 44.08
C VAL A 198 11.66 22.58 43.64
N ASP A 199 11.92 21.57 44.47
CA ASP A 199 11.68 20.18 44.09
C ASP A 199 10.18 19.93 43.84
N ALA A 200 9.30 20.48 44.69
CA ALA A 200 7.85 20.40 44.48
C ALA A 200 7.40 21.16 43.23
N PHE A 201 7.98 22.33 42.95
CA PHE A 201 7.69 23.08 41.72
C PHE A 201 8.21 22.38 40.47
N LEU A 202 9.37 21.70 40.53
CA LEU A 202 9.91 20.91 39.43
C LEU A 202 9.05 19.67 39.17
N GLU A 203 8.54 19.00 40.20
CA GLU A 203 7.59 17.91 40.06
C GLU A 203 6.30 18.38 39.38
N VAL A 204 5.69 19.46 39.86
CA VAL A 204 4.49 20.04 39.24
C VAL A 204 4.75 20.50 37.80
N ALA A 205 5.90 21.13 37.52
CA ALA A 205 6.29 21.53 36.17
C ALA A 205 6.53 20.32 35.26
N SER A 206 7.09 19.22 35.77
CA SER A 206 7.28 17.98 35.01
C SER A 206 5.95 17.31 34.67
N LEU A 207 5.00 17.31 35.61
CA LEU A 207 3.64 16.83 35.41
C LEU A 207 2.89 17.71 34.40
N LEU A 208 2.98 19.03 34.53
CA LEU A 208 2.37 19.97 33.58
C LEU A 208 2.95 19.78 32.18
N ARG A 209 4.28 19.64 32.05
CA ARG A 209 4.94 19.41 30.77
C ARG A 209 4.48 18.09 30.14
N ARG A 210 4.39 17.02 30.92
CA ARG A 210 3.87 15.73 30.45
C ARG A 210 2.42 15.84 30.00
N GLN A 211 1.58 16.54 30.75
CA GLN A 211 0.19 16.79 30.36
C GLN A 211 0.08 17.65 29.10
N GLN A 212 0.97 18.64 28.90
CA GLN A 212 1.03 19.43 27.67
C GLN A 212 1.52 18.62 26.47
N GLU A 213 2.52 17.74 26.66
CA GLU A 213 3.00 16.80 25.64
C GLU A 213 1.89 15.82 25.24
N GLU A 214 1.18 15.24 26.22
CA GLU A 214 0.03 14.35 26.00
C GLU A 214 -1.11 15.10 25.29
N ALA A 215 -1.46 16.31 25.72
CA ALA A 215 -2.47 17.14 25.06
C ALA A 215 -2.06 17.50 23.61
N GLY A 216 -0.79 17.81 23.37
CA GLY A 216 -0.24 18.07 22.04
C GLY A 216 -0.30 16.83 21.14
N ALA A 217 0.07 15.65 21.67
CA ALA A 217 -0.02 14.39 20.96
C ALA A 217 -1.48 14.03 20.62
N LEU A 218 -2.40 14.22 21.56
CA LEU A 218 -3.83 14.03 21.33
C LEU A 218 -4.38 15.00 20.28
N ALA A 219 -3.99 16.28 20.33
CA ALA A 219 -4.38 17.28 19.33
C ALA A 219 -3.87 16.92 17.92
N GLN A 220 -2.61 16.46 17.80
CA GLN A 220 -2.07 15.97 16.54
C GLN A 220 -2.81 14.72 16.05
N SER A 221 -3.10 13.78 16.94
CA SER A 221 -3.86 12.57 16.59
C SER A 221 -5.28 12.89 16.15
N LEU A 222 -5.96 13.83 16.82
CA LEU A 222 -7.29 14.28 16.47
C LEU A 222 -7.30 15.00 15.10
N ALA A 223 -6.33 15.87 14.84
CA ALA A 223 -6.17 16.50 13.52
C ALA A 223 -5.93 15.45 12.42
N GLN A 224 -5.05 14.47 12.66
CA GLN A 224 -4.84 13.36 11.72
C GLN A 224 -6.11 12.53 11.49
N GLN A 225 -6.89 12.24 12.54
CA GLN A 225 -8.15 11.52 12.42
C GLN A 225 -9.20 12.32 11.63
N GLN A 226 -9.29 13.63 11.86
CA GLN A 226 -10.15 14.53 11.10
C GLN A 226 -9.74 14.56 9.62
N ASP A 227 -8.45 14.70 9.31
CA ASP A 227 -7.93 14.65 7.94
C ASP A 227 -8.27 13.32 7.25
N VAL A 228 -8.15 12.20 7.96
CA VAL A 228 -8.53 10.87 7.45
C VAL A 228 -10.03 10.77 7.21
N LEU A 229 -10.86 11.29 8.12
CA LEU A 229 -12.31 11.30 8.00
C LEU A 229 -12.76 12.17 6.82
N ASP A 230 -12.20 13.36 6.68
CA ASP A 230 -12.45 14.27 5.57
C ASP A 230 -12.02 13.65 4.23
N ALA A 231 -10.84 13.01 4.20
CA ALA A 231 -10.37 12.28 3.02
C ALA A 231 -11.30 11.10 2.66
N ALA A 232 -11.81 10.37 3.66
CA ALA A 232 -12.78 9.29 3.45
C ALA A 232 -14.12 9.83 2.93
N GLY A 233 -14.64 10.91 3.53
CA GLY A 233 -15.86 11.59 3.08
C GLY A 233 -15.74 12.14 1.65
N GLN A 234 -14.58 12.71 1.30
CA GLN A 234 -14.30 13.13 -0.08
C GLN A 234 -14.26 11.95 -1.06
N LYS A 235 -13.69 10.80 -0.67
CA LYS A 235 -13.70 9.59 -1.49
C LYS A 235 -15.12 9.07 -1.72
N GLU A 236 -15.94 9.03 -0.67
CA GLU A 236 -17.34 8.65 -0.75
C GLU A 236 -18.13 9.60 -1.67
N ALA A 237 -17.99 10.91 -1.47
CA ALA A 237 -18.64 11.92 -2.31
C ALA A 237 -18.25 11.77 -3.79
N ARG A 238 -16.98 11.49 -4.08
CA ARG A 238 -16.50 11.20 -5.46
C ARG A 238 -17.10 9.91 -6.01
N ALA A 239 -17.22 8.85 -5.21
CA ALA A 239 -17.84 7.59 -5.64
C ALA A 239 -19.33 7.78 -5.95
N LEU A 240 -20.07 8.50 -5.10
CA LEU A 240 -21.46 8.85 -5.32
C LEU A 240 -21.66 9.75 -6.54
N ALA A 241 -20.76 10.71 -6.78
CA ALA A 241 -20.78 11.53 -7.98
C ALA A 241 -20.59 10.68 -9.25
N LYS A 242 -19.61 9.77 -9.26
CA LYS A 242 -19.40 8.83 -10.38
C LYS A 242 -20.62 7.94 -10.62
N LEU A 243 -21.27 7.46 -9.56
CA LEU A 243 -22.48 6.65 -9.66
C LEU A 243 -23.64 7.45 -10.24
N ARG A 244 -23.84 8.70 -9.78
CA ARG A 244 -24.85 9.62 -10.34
C ARG A 244 -24.57 9.93 -11.81
N ASP A 245 -23.33 10.21 -12.17
CA ASP A 245 -22.93 10.47 -13.55
C ASP A 245 -23.13 9.23 -14.43
N ALA A 246 -22.82 8.02 -13.92
CA ALA A 246 -23.09 6.75 -14.60
C ALA A 246 -24.60 6.50 -14.78
N HIS A 247 -25.42 6.77 -13.76
CA HIS A 247 -26.88 6.67 -13.86
C HIS A 247 -27.46 7.69 -14.84
N ALA A 248 -26.98 8.93 -14.83
CA ALA A 248 -27.42 9.96 -15.79
C ALA A 248 -27.03 9.59 -17.22
N ARG A 249 -25.83 9.03 -17.42
CA ARG A 249 -25.33 8.50 -18.69
C ARG A 249 -26.12 7.29 -19.20
N ALA A 250 -26.52 6.39 -18.30
CA ALA A 250 -27.38 5.26 -18.64
C ALA A 250 -28.81 5.70 -18.98
N ALA A 251 -29.34 6.70 -18.26
CA ALA A 251 -30.69 7.24 -18.47
C ALA A 251 -30.81 8.10 -19.74
N SER A 252 -29.72 8.73 -20.20
CA SER A 252 -29.74 9.59 -21.39
C SER A 252 -29.73 8.82 -22.71
N GLY A 253 -29.56 7.49 -22.69
CA GLY A 253 -29.49 6.66 -23.89
C GLY A 253 -28.33 7.02 -24.83
N ALA A 254 -27.29 7.71 -24.30
CA ALA A 254 -26.16 8.17 -25.09
C ALA A 254 -25.39 6.97 -25.69
N GLY A 255 -25.14 7.01 -26.99
CA GLY A 255 -24.36 5.97 -27.67
C GLY A 255 -22.90 5.89 -27.14
N PRO A 256 -22.22 4.74 -27.28
CA PRO A 256 -20.85 4.54 -26.78
C PRO A 256 -19.85 5.61 -27.21
N ALA A 257 -20.00 6.16 -28.42
CA ALA A 257 -19.12 7.23 -28.93
C ALA A 257 -19.26 8.55 -28.15
N ALA A 258 -20.47 8.94 -27.76
CA ALA A 258 -20.70 10.15 -26.96
C ALA A 258 -20.16 10.00 -25.53
N LEU A 259 -20.26 8.79 -24.97
CA LEU A 259 -19.67 8.46 -23.67
C LEU A 259 -18.14 8.54 -23.69
N LEU A 260 -17.51 7.99 -24.74
CA LEU A 260 -16.06 8.06 -24.91
C LEU A 260 -15.58 9.51 -25.11
N ALA A 261 -16.33 10.34 -25.85
CA ALA A 261 -16.01 11.75 -26.02
C ALA A 261 -16.06 12.52 -24.68
N ALA A 262 -17.11 12.32 -23.88
CA ALA A 262 -17.21 12.94 -22.56
C ALA A 262 -16.11 12.48 -21.59
N LEU A 263 -15.75 11.17 -21.60
CA LEU A 263 -14.63 10.65 -20.82
C LEU A 263 -13.27 11.20 -21.31
N ALA A 264 -13.10 11.39 -22.61
CA ALA A 264 -11.90 12.00 -23.17
C ALA A 264 -11.76 13.47 -22.72
N GLU A 265 -12.86 14.23 -22.70
CA GLU A 265 -12.87 15.59 -22.16
C GLU A 265 -12.55 15.60 -20.65
N GLU A 266 -13.19 14.75 -19.85
CA GLU A 266 -12.92 14.63 -18.40
C GLU A 266 -11.46 14.24 -18.11
N THR A 267 -10.91 13.28 -18.85
CA THR A 267 -9.50 12.88 -18.71
C THR A 267 -8.55 13.98 -19.14
N SER A 268 -8.90 14.78 -20.16
CA SER A 268 -8.10 15.94 -20.57
C SER A 268 -8.08 17.04 -19.50
N LEU A 269 -9.24 17.33 -18.88
CA LEU A 269 -9.37 18.31 -17.80
C LEU A 269 -8.63 17.84 -16.53
N ALA A 270 -8.78 16.56 -16.17
CA ALA A 270 -8.07 15.97 -15.04
C ALA A 270 -6.55 15.99 -15.24
N ARG A 271 -6.09 15.72 -16.48
CA ARG A 271 -4.67 15.79 -16.83
C ARG A 271 -4.13 17.22 -16.71
N TYR A 272 -4.87 18.22 -17.21
CA TYR A 272 -4.50 19.63 -17.06
C TYR A 272 -4.39 20.04 -15.57
N GLY A 273 -5.39 19.67 -14.76
CA GLY A 273 -5.36 19.90 -13.31
C GLY A 273 -4.17 19.25 -12.61
N ALA A 274 -3.88 17.98 -12.93
CA ALA A 274 -2.82 17.20 -12.29
C ALA A 274 -1.40 17.57 -12.73
N GLN A 275 -1.19 17.92 -14.00
CA GLN A 275 0.14 18.18 -14.55
C GLN A 275 0.55 19.66 -14.49
N GLU A 276 -0.39 20.58 -14.64
CA GLU A 276 -0.04 22.01 -14.70
C GLU A 276 -0.43 22.79 -13.44
N ARG A 277 -1.66 22.64 -12.94
CA ARG A 277 -2.18 23.52 -11.87
C ARG A 277 -1.83 23.04 -10.45
N LEU A 278 -2.22 21.82 -10.09
CA LEU A 278 -1.98 21.27 -8.75
C LEU A 278 -0.49 21.30 -8.37
N PRO A 279 0.47 20.97 -9.26
CA PRO A 279 1.88 21.08 -8.92
C PRO A 279 2.32 22.52 -8.65
N LYS A 280 1.85 23.51 -9.43
CA LYS A 280 2.15 24.93 -9.20
C LYS A 280 1.56 25.44 -7.89
N GLU A 281 0.33 25.05 -7.56
CA GLU A 281 -0.31 25.45 -6.31
C GLU A 281 0.32 24.76 -5.09
N ILE A 282 0.68 23.48 -5.20
CA ILE A 282 1.42 22.76 -4.15
C ILE A 282 2.79 23.38 -3.95
N ALA A 283 3.51 23.73 -5.02
CA ALA A 283 4.80 24.40 -4.93
C ALA A 283 4.67 25.76 -4.22
N ALA A 284 3.72 26.61 -4.63
CA ALA A 284 3.46 27.90 -3.99
C ALA A 284 3.05 27.76 -2.51
N ARG A 285 2.23 26.76 -2.17
CA ARG A 285 1.87 26.47 -0.76
C ARG A 285 3.06 25.95 0.06
N ARG A 286 3.90 25.10 -0.53
CA ARG A 286 5.14 24.61 0.11
C ARG A 286 6.12 25.74 0.35
N GLU A 287 6.31 26.63 -0.62
CA GLU A 287 7.15 27.81 -0.49
C GLU A 287 6.64 28.73 0.63
N ARG A 288 5.33 28.99 0.69
CA ARG A 288 4.73 29.75 1.79
C ARG A 288 4.90 29.07 3.14
N LEU A 289 4.74 27.74 3.20
CA LEU A 289 4.93 26.97 4.43
C LEU A 289 6.39 27.00 4.89
N GLN A 290 7.35 26.86 3.97
CA GLN A 290 8.77 27.01 4.24
C GLN A 290 9.07 28.42 4.77
N ALA A 291 8.55 29.47 4.13
CA ALA A 291 8.72 30.85 4.60
C ALA A 291 8.14 31.08 6.00
N VAL A 292 6.98 30.50 6.32
CA VAL A 292 6.40 30.58 7.67
C VAL A 292 7.23 29.78 8.67
N GLN A 293 7.76 28.62 8.29
CA GLN A 293 8.64 27.81 9.14
C GLN A 293 9.97 28.52 9.40
N THR A 294 10.56 29.20 8.43
CA THR A 294 11.79 29.98 8.64
C THR A 294 11.51 31.12 9.61
N VAL A 295 10.40 31.85 9.45
CA VAL A 295 10.01 32.92 10.39
C VAL A 295 9.72 32.41 11.81
N LEU A 296 9.11 31.21 11.94
CA LEU A 296 8.87 30.58 13.26
C LEU A 296 10.15 30.10 13.95
N ASN A 297 11.13 29.65 13.16
CA ASN A 297 12.41 29.15 13.65
C ASN A 297 13.44 30.27 13.88
N GLU A 298 13.26 31.43 13.24
CA GLU A 298 14.02 32.63 13.52
C GLU A 298 13.64 33.16 14.92
N PRO A 299 14.62 33.43 15.80
CA PRO A 299 14.34 34.05 17.08
C PRO A 299 13.78 35.45 16.85
N VAL A 300 12.59 35.72 17.42
CA VAL A 300 11.82 36.99 17.40
C VAL A 300 12.60 38.14 16.76
N SER A 301 12.40 38.34 15.45
CA SER A 301 12.96 39.48 14.72
C SER A 301 12.52 40.75 15.45
N SER A 302 13.47 41.62 15.81
CA SER A 302 13.11 42.89 16.43
C SER A 302 12.30 43.73 15.43
N GLU A 303 11.47 44.66 15.91
CA GLU A 303 10.72 45.57 15.04
C GLU A 303 11.65 46.36 14.08
N GLN A 304 12.91 46.55 14.48
CA GLN A 304 13.96 47.16 13.67
C GLN A 304 14.43 46.25 12.52
N ASP A 305 14.57 44.94 12.77
CA ASP A 305 14.96 43.96 11.73
C ASP A 305 13.85 43.80 10.68
N LEU A 306 12.59 43.82 11.12
CA LEU A 306 11.44 43.82 10.21
C LEU A 306 11.37 45.11 9.38
N ALA A 307 11.68 46.27 9.98
CA ALA A 307 11.74 47.53 9.25
C ALA A 307 12.88 47.57 8.22
N ALA A 308 14.05 47.00 8.55
CA ALA A 308 15.18 46.86 7.64
C ALA A 308 14.84 45.93 6.46
N MET A 309 14.26 44.75 6.73
CA MET A 309 13.79 43.83 5.70
C MET A 309 12.71 44.44 4.80
N GLN A 310 11.79 45.25 5.36
CA GLN A 310 10.80 45.98 4.56
C GLN A 310 11.44 47.06 3.67
N ALA A 311 12.48 47.75 4.16
CA ALA A 311 13.22 48.73 3.37
C ALA A 311 14.00 48.07 2.22
N GLU A 312 14.65 46.93 2.49
CA GLU A 312 15.32 46.12 1.47
C GLU A 312 14.33 45.57 0.44
N LEU A 313 13.16 45.09 0.86
CA LEU A 313 12.12 44.59 -0.05
C LEU A 313 11.60 45.71 -0.96
N ARG A 314 11.40 46.92 -0.42
CA ARG A 314 11.04 48.10 -1.22
C ARG A 314 12.14 48.46 -2.22
N ALA A 315 13.41 48.43 -1.80
CA ALA A 315 14.56 48.70 -2.68
C ALA A 315 14.69 47.66 -3.80
N LEU A 316 14.59 46.37 -3.47
CA LEU A 316 14.56 45.30 -4.47
C LEU A 316 13.36 45.43 -5.41
N GLN A 317 12.20 45.81 -4.91
CA GLN A 317 11.01 45.98 -5.74
C GLN A 317 11.17 47.16 -6.70
N THR A 318 11.81 48.26 -6.28
CA THR A 318 12.19 49.35 -7.19
C THR A 318 13.21 48.92 -8.23
N ASP A 319 14.20 48.10 -7.85
CA ASP A 319 15.22 47.60 -8.77
C ASP A 319 14.64 46.62 -9.79
N VAL A 320 13.76 45.70 -9.35
CA VAL A 320 13.03 44.78 -10.22
C VAL A 320 12.18 45.57 -11.20
N ASN A 321 11.44 46.59 -10.75
CA ASN A 321 10.64 47.44 -11.63
C ASN A 321 11.52 48.15 -12.66
N ALA A 322 12.64 48.75 -12.25
CA ALA A 322 13.59 49.40 -13.15
C ALA A 322 14.23 48.42 -14.15
N LEU A 323 14.54 47.19 -13.73
CA LEU A 323 15.04 46.13 -14.60
C LEU A 323 13.97 45.64 -15.58
N THR A 324 12.71 45.52 -15.15
CA THR A 324 11.60 45.18 -16.05
C THR A 324 11.35 46.29 -17.07
N GLU A 325 11.39 47.57 -16.68
CA GLU A 325 11.27 48.69 -17.60
C GLU A 325 12.43 48.74 -18.60
N ARG A 326 13.67 48.51 -18.13
CA ARG A 326 14.85 48.40 -19.02
C ARG A 326 14.74 47.21 -19.97
N ARG A 327 14.27 46.06 -19.50
CA ARG A 327 13.99 44.89 -20.35
C ARG A 327 12.94 45.25 -21.40
N ASP A 328 11.81 45.80 -20.98
CA ASP A 328 10.68 46.13 -21.85
C ASP A 328 11.04 47.20 -22.90
N ALA A 329 11.94 48.13 -22.56
CA ALA A 329 12.50 49.14 -23.45
C ALA A 329 13.54 48.56 -24.43
N ARG A 330 14.38 47.61 -23.99
CA ARG A 330 15.40 46.94 -24.83
C ARG A 330 14.76 45.93 -25.79
N GLU A 331 13.68 45.28 -25.39
CA GLU A 331 12.86 44.37 -26.21
C GLU A 331 11.90 45.11 -27.16
N ALA A 332 11.74 46.44 -27.04
CA ALA A 332 10.92 47.25 -27.94
C ALA A 332 11.60 47.61 -29.28
N THR A 333 12.92 47.41 -29.39
CA THR A 333 13.72 47.90 -30.53
C THR A 333 14.37 46.80 -31.39
N GLY A 334 14.06 45.51 -31.16
CA GLY A 334 14.68 44.36 -31.84
C GLY A 334 13.74 43.41 -32.61
N GLN A 335 14.34 42.41 -33.27
CA GLN A 335 13.67 41.32 -34.03
C GLN A 335 12.75 40.43 -33.16
N ASP A 336 12.73 40.63 -31.84
CA ASP A 336 11.91 39.91 -30.85
C ASP A 336 10.45 40.37 -30.75
N ALA A 337 9.99 41.31 -31.59
CA ALA A 337 8.60 41.78 -31.59
C ALA A 337 7.58 40.65 -31.87
N VAL A 338 7.94 39.67 -32.72
CA VAL A 338 7.11 38.48 -32.98
C VAL A 338 7.08 37.56 -31.76
N LEU A 339 8.21 37.39 -31.08
CA LEU A 339 8.29 36.62 -29.84
C LEU A 339 7.45 37.28 -28.74
N ARG A 340 7.45 38.63 -28.64
CA ARG A 340 6.61 39.40 -27.73
C ARG A 340 5.13 39.22 -28.03
N GLN A 341 4.74 39.30 -29.31
CA GLN A 341 3.36 39.06 -29.71
C GLN A 341 2.93 37.63 -29.34
N GLN A 342 3.80 36.63 -29.54
CA GLN A 342 3.54 35.24 -29.14
C GLN A 342 3.46 35.07 -27.62
N GLN A 343 4.36 35.68 -26.85
CA GLN A 343 4.34 35.67 -25.38
C GLN A 343 3.11 36.38 -24.83
N GLN A 344 2.72 37.52 -25.41
CA GLN A 344 1.52 38.26 -25.03
C GLN A 344 0.26 37.48 -25.37
N MET A 345 0.20 36.86 -26.56
CA MET A 345 -0.90 35.95 -26.93
C MET A 345 -0.95 34.74 -26.00
N ALA A 346 0.19 34.13 -25.67
CA ALA A 346 0.28 33.02 -24.71
C ALA A 346 -0.18 33.44 -23.31
N ALA A 347 0.19 34.65 -22.85
CA ALA A 347 -0.25 35.19 -21.57
C ALA A 347 -1.76 35.49 -21.54
N ILE A 348 -2.33 36.01 -22.63
CA ILE A 348 -3.77 36.22 -22.77
C ILE A 348 -4.51 34.88 -22.79
N VAL A 349 -4.00 33.88 -23.52
CA VAL A 349 -4.56 32.53 -23.55
C VAL A 349 -4.47 31.87 -22.18
N ALA A 350 -3.34 32.01 -21.46
CA ALA A 350 -3.18 31.52 -20.10
C ALA A 350 -4.20 32.17 -19.16
N ARG A 351 -4.32 33.50 -19.15
CA ARG A 351 -5.32 34.22 -18.35
C ARG A 351 -6.76 33.79 -18.68
N LYS A 352 -7.07 33.59 -19.97
CA LYS A 352 -8.39 33.09 -20.38
C LYS A 352 -8.63 31.67 -19.89
N LYS A 353 -7.65 30.75 -20.06
CA LYS A 353 -7.72 29.38 -19.52
C LYS A 353 -7.95 29.41 -18.01
N ASP A 354 -7.22 30.27 -17.30
CA ASP A 354 -7.32 30.41 -15.86
C ASP A 354 -8.70 30.92 -15.42
N ALA A 355 -9.23 31.93 -16.09
CA ALA A 355 -10.57 32.45 -15.82
C ALA A 355 -11.67 31.41 -16.13
N THR A 356 -11.55 30.67 -17.24
CA THR A 356 -12.49 29.58 -17.55
C THR A 356 -12.42 28.44 -16.54
N TRP A 357 -11.23 28.14 -16.02
CA TRP A 357 -11.04 27.14 -14.99
C TRP A 357 -11.65 27.55 -13.65
N GLN A 358 -11.43 28.80 -13.23
CA GLN A 358 -12.09 29.35 -12.04
C GLN A 358 -13.61 29.30 -12.15
N LYS A 359 -14.16 29.61 -13.34
CA LYS A 359 -15.60 29.50 -13.59
C LYS A 359 -16.09 28.04 -13.55
N LEU A 360 -15.31 27.10 -14.08
CA LEU A 360 -15.61 25.67 -14.01
C LEU A 360 -15.64 25.19 -12.54
N GLU A 361 -14.69 25.65 -11.73
CA GLU A 361 -14.58 25.31 -10.32
C GLU A 361 -15.71 25.92 -9.50
N GLU A 362 -16.09 27.18 -9.76
CA GLU A 362 -17.27 27.82 -9.18
C GLU A 362 -18.56 27.06 -9.52
N LEU A 363 -18.73 26.65 -10.79
CA LEU A 363 -19.90 25.86 -11.21
C LEU A 363 -19.90 24.46 -10.58
N ASN A 364 -18.73 23.82 -10.45
CA ASN A 364 -18.61 22.53 -9.77
C ASN A 364 -18.90 22.66 -8.26
N ALA A 365 -18.44 23.73 -7.61
CA ALA A 365 -18.75 24.01 -6.21
C ALA A 365 -20.26 24.22 -6.01
N ARG A 366 -20.90 25.05 -6.85
CA ARG A 366 -22.36 25.23 -6.86
C ARG A 366 -23.10 23.92 -7.11
N ARG A 367 -22.62 23.08 -8.04
CA ARG A 367 -23.19 21.74 -8.30
C ARG A 367 -23.11 20.87 -7.06
N SER A 368 -21.98 20.88 -6.36
CA SER A 368 -21.77 20.11 -5.13
C SER A 368 -22.66 20.61 -4.00
N GLU A 369 -22.79 21.92 -3.83
CA GLU A 369 -23.66 22.56 -2.83
C GLU A 369 -25.13 22.21 -3.05
N VAL A 370 -25.64 22.39 -4.28
CA VAL A 370 -27.01 22.00 -4.64
C VAL A 370 -27.23 20.49 -4.47
N ALA A 371 -26.23 19.66 -4.77
CA ALA A 371 -26.31 18.22 -4.57
C ALA A 371 -26.32 17.83 -3.08
N GLN A 372 -25.59 18.55 -2.23
CA GLN A 372 -25.65 18.40 -0.78
C GLN A 372 -27.01 18.84 -0.23
N GLU A 373 -27.53 19.99 -0.66
CA GLU A 373 -28.87 20.44 -0.27
C GLU A 373 -29.95 19.44 -0.67
N LEU A 374 -29.85 18.86 -1.87
CA LEU A 374 -30.75 17.80 -2.33
C LEU A 374 -30.65 16.58 -1.41
N GLY A 375 -29.44 16.15 -1.07
CA GLY A 375 -29.20 15.05 -0.14
C GLY A 375 -29.76 15.32 1.25
N GLN A 376 -29.56 16.52 1.80
CA GLN A 376 -30.12 16.95 3.08
C GLN A 376 -31.65 16.99 3.03
N LYS A 377 -32.25 17.53 1.96
CA LYS A 377 -33.71 17.55 1.77
C LYS A 377 -34.28 16.13 1.61
N GLN A 378 -33.56 15.22 0.95
CA GLN A 378 -33.93 13.81 0.83
C GLN A 378 -33.84 13.09 2.17
N ALA A 379 -32.76 13.31 2.94
CA ALA A 379 -32.59 12.75 4.27
C ALA A 379 -33.64 13.29 5.26
N ALA A 380 -33.94 14.59 5.21
CA ALA A 380 -35.02 15.21 5.98
C ALA A 380 -36.39 14.67 5.57
N ALA A 381 -36.63 14.44 4.28
CA ALA A 381 -37.86 13.81 3.79
C ALA A 381 -37.99 12.34 4.22
N ALA A 382 -36.87 11.60 4.32
CA ALA A 382 -36.83 10.23 4.81
C ALA A 382 -36.95 10.14 6.33
N SER A 383 -36.42 11.12 7.07
CA SER A 383 -36.49 11.23 8.53
C SER A 383 -37.82 11.79 9.04
N GLY A 384 -38.67 12.33 8.15
CA GLY A 384 -40.04 12.70 8.49
C GLY A 384 -40.83 11.47 8.94
N SER A 385 -41.15 11.39 10.23
CA SER A 385 -41.77 10.25 10.93
C SER A 385 -43.21 9.89 10.51
N GLY A 386 -43.61 10.20 9.27
CA GLY A 386 -44.90 9.80 8.74
C GLY A 386 -44.80 9.59 7.25
N ARG A 387 -45.31 8.45 6.77
CA ARG A 387 -45.54 8.21 5.34
C ARG A 387 -46.51 9.28 4.85
N VAL A 388 -45.98 10.39 4.34
CA VAL A 388 -46.79 11.48 3.78
C VAL A 388 -47.36 10.97 2.46
N LEU A 389 -48.62 10.52 2.46
CA LEU A 389 -49.32 10.16 1.24
C LEU A 389 -49.39 11.41 0.36
N LYS A 390 -48.80 11.37 -0.84
CA LYS A 390 -48.80 12.48 -1.81
C LYS A 390 -49.55 12.08 -3.08
N GLY A 391 -50.16 13.06 -3.74
CA GLY A 391 -50.79 12.91 -5.04
C GLY A 391 -52.01 11.95 -5.05
N GLU A 392 -51.93 10.91 -5.87
CA GLU A 392 -52.97 9.88 -6.07
C GLU A 392 -53.32 9.15 -4.77
N GLU A 393 -52.33 8.81 -3.95
CA GLU A 393 -52.56 8.08 -2.70
C GLU A 393 -53.33 8.91 -1.67
N PHE A 394 -53.05 10.22 -1.59
CA PHE A 394 -53.81 11.13 -0.73
C PHE A 394 -55.25 11.30 -1.20
N LYS A 395 -55.47 11.39 -2.52
CA LYS A 395 -56.83 11.47 -3.09
C LYS A 395 -57.63 10.21 -2.78
N ARG A 396 -57.03 9.02 -2.89
CA ARG A 396 -57.66 7.74 -2.51
C ARG A 396 -57.95 7.67 -1.02
N TYR A 397 -57.01 8.11 -0.18
CA TYR A 397 -57.20 8.17 1.26
C TYR A 397 -58.33 9.16 1.66
N ALA A 398 -58.35 10.35 1.05
CA ALA A 398 -59.41 11.33 1.28
C ALA A 398 -60.78 10.84 0.80
N ALA A 399 -60.84 10.13 -0.34
CA ALA A 399 -62.07 9.48 -0.81
C ALA A 399 -62.52 8.37 0.15
N SER A 400 -61.60 7.53 0.63
CA SER A 400 -61.87 6.52 1.66
C SER A 400 -62.38 7.15 2.95
N LEU A 401 -61.80 8.27 3.39
CA LEU A 401 -62.22 8.98 4.59
C LEU A 401 -63.62 9.58 4.44
N ARG A 402 -63.94 10.16 3.27
CA ARG A 402 -65.29 10.66 2.98
C ARG A 402 -66.31 9.52 2.97
N SER A 403 -65.97 8.39 2.37
CA SER A 403 -66.80 7.18 2.39
C SER A 403 -67.01 6.69 3.82
N LYS A 404 -65.95 6.58 4.63
CA LYS A 404 -66.02 6.21 6.05
C LYS A 404 -66.82 7.19 6.91
N ASN A 405 -66.76 8.49 6.61
CA ASN A 405 -67.57 9.49 7.30
C ASN A 405 -69.05 9.38 6.89
N ALA A 406 -69.33 9.11 5.61
CA ALA A 406 -70.69 8.84 5.15
C ALA A 406 -71.27 7.57 5.80
N THR A 407 -70.49 6.48 5.92
CA THR A 407 -70.92 5.27 6.62
C THR A 407 -71.12 5.52 8.11
N TYR A 408 -70.22 6.27 8.75
CA TYR A 408 -70.38 6.67 10.16
C TYR A 408 -71.67 7.46 10.37
N LYS A 409 -71.94 8.49 9.54
CA LYS A 409 -73.18 9.28 9.64
C LYS A 409 -74.43 8.43 9.42
N ARG A 410 -74.37 7.48 8.48
CA ARG A 410 -75.47 6.54 8.24
C ARG A 410 -75.71 5.63 9.45
N LEU A 411 -74.67 4.98 9.97
CA LEU A 411 -74.76 4.11 11.14
C LEU A 411 -75.22 4.89 12.38
N LYS A 412 -74.78 6.14 12.54
CA LYS A 412 -75.25 7.02 13.60
C LYS A 412 -76.74 7.33 13.46
N LYS A 413 -77.21 7.64 12.26
CA LYS A 413 -78.64 7.83 12.00
C LYS A 413 -79.45 6.55 12.27
N GLU A 414 -78.97 5.39 11.84
CA GLU A 414 -79.61 4.11 12.15
C GLU A 414 -79.68 3.87 13.66
N LEU A 415 -78.62 4.21 14.41
CA LEU A 415 -78.63 4.14 15.87
C LEU A 415 -79.65 5.11 16.50
N ASP A 416 -79.71 6.35 16.01
CA ASP A 416 -80.66 7.36 16.48
C ASP A 416 -82.11 6.93 16.20
N ASP A 417 -82.38 6.39 15.00
CA ASP A 417 -83.69 5.87 14.60
C ASP A 417 -84.10 4.67 15.50
N ARG A 418 -83.18 3.74 15.79
CA ARG A 418 -83.42 2.62 16.72
C ARG A 418 -83.68 3.10 18.16
N THR A 419 -83.01 4.16 18.58
CA THR A 419 -83.21 4.76 19.90
C THR A 419 -84.58 5.43 19.98
N ALA A 420 -85.02 6.08 18.91
CA ALA A 420 -86.37 6.63 18.80
C ALA A 420 -87.44 5.54 18.79
N GLU A 421 -87.26 4.46 18.02
CA GLU A 421 -88.12 3.28 18.03
C GLU A 421 -88.22 2.66 19.43
N PHE A 422 -87.10 2.51 20.12
CA PHE A 422 -87.07 2.04 21.51
C PHE A 422 -87.85 2.97 22.45
N GLY A 423 -87.71 4.28 22.31
CA GLY A 423 -88.48 5.26 23.08
C GLY A 423 -90.00 5.17 22.83
N VAL A 424 -90.41 4.98 21.57
CA VAL A 424 -91.82 4.75 21.21
C VAL A 424 -92.31 3.43 21.81
N LEU A 425 -91.53 2.37 21.73
CA LEU A 425 -91.85 1.05 22.33
C LEU A 425 -91.99 1.13 23.85
N MET A 426 -91.13 1.88 24.53
CA MET A 426 -91.25 2.12 25.97
C MET A 426 -92.55 2.87 26.31
N ARG A 427 -92.92 3.87 25.50
CA ARG A 427 -94.18 4.60 25.69
C ARG A 427 -95.41 3.73 25.39
N THR A 428 -95.38 2.90 24.34
CA THR A 428 -96.48 1.97 24.05
C THR A 428 -96.59 0.90 25.12
N GLN A 429 -95.47 0.38 25.63
CA GLN A 429 -95.44 -0.52 26.77
C GLN A 429 -96.07 0.13 28.00
N GLN A 430 -95.75 1.39 28.30
CA GLN A 430 -96.35 2.12 29.42
C GLN A 430 -97.87 2.28 29.24
N ILE A 431 -98.33 2.70 28.06
CA ILE A 431 -99.76 2.85 27.76
C ILE A 431 -100.48 1.50 27.91
N LEU A 432 -99.89 0.40 27.43
CA LEU A 432 -100.46 -0.94 27.58
C LEU A 432 -100.48 -1.40 29.04
N GLN A 433 -99.47 -1.05 29.85
CA GLN A 433 -99.47 -1.31 31.28
C GLN A 433 -100.55 -0.51 32.01
N GLU A 434 -100.74 0.77 31.67
CA GLU A 434 -101.81 1.62 32.18
C GLU A 434 -103.19 1.09 31.77
N GLN A 435 -103.36 0.67 30.52
CA GLN A 435 -104.60 0.04 30.04
C GLN A 435 -104.85 -1.33 30.70
N ALA A 436 -103.81 -2.13 30.92
CA ALA A 436 -103.93 -3.40 31.64
C ALA A 436 -104.25 -3.19 33.12
N ALA A 437 -103.70 -2.16 33.75
CA ALA A 437 -104.06 -1.75 35.10
C ALA A 437 -105.51 -1.28 35.16
N GLY A 438 -105.95 -0.43 34.24
CA GLY A 438 -107.35 0.02 34.14
C GLY A 438 -108.32 -1.12 33.82
N LEU A 439 -107.92 -2.11 33.02
CA LEU A 439 -108.72 -3.32 32.79
C LEU A 439 -108.77 -4.22 34.03
N ARG A 440 -107.67 -4.34 34.80
CA ARG A 440 -107.69 -5.05 36.08
C ARG A 440 -108.60 -4.36 37.09
N GLU A 441 -108.55 -3.03 37.16
CA GLU A 441 -109.43 -2.24 38.03
C GLU A 441 -110.89 -2.35 37.58
N ALA A 442 -111.17 -2.32 36.28
CA ALA A 442 -112.50 -2.56 35.74
C ALA A 442 -113.00 -4.00 35.95
N ILE A 443 -112.10 -5.00 35.95
CA ILE A 443 -112.43 -6.38 36.32
C ILE A 443 -112.70 -6.47 37.82
N GLU A 444 -111.88 -5.84 38.67
CA GLU A 444 -112.12 -5.80 40.12
C GLU A 444 -113.43 -5.07 40.46
N ASP A 445 -113.77 -3.99 39.76
CA ASP A 445 -115.03 -3.26 39.95
C ASP A 445 -116.22 -4.03 39.36
N ALA A 446 -116.05 -4.74 38.25
CA ALA A 446 -117.04 -5.68 37.73
C ALA A 446 -117.20 -6.93 38.62
N GLU A 447 -116.17 -7.36 39.34
CA GLU A 447 -116.23 -8.43 40.34
C GLU A 447 -116.86 -7.93 41.66
N LYS A 448 -116.65 -6.67 42.03
CA LYS A 448 -117.31 -6.00 43.17
C LYS A 448 -118.79 -5.68 42.89
N GLN A 449 -119.14 -5.32 41.65
CA GLN A 449 -120.54 -5.13 41.23
C GLN A 449 -121.22 -6.44 40.82
N GLY A 450 -120.43 -7.44 40.42
CA GLY A 450 -120.83 -8.78 40.03
C GLY A 450 -120.68 -9.79 41.16
N GLY A 451 -121.34 -9.51 42.30
CA GLY A 451 -121.70 -10.56 43.23
C GLY A 451 -122.54 -11.62 42.49
N MET A 452 -121.94 -12.81 42.35
CA MET A 452 -122.50 -14.04 41.78
C MET A 452 -122.62 -14.12 40.24
N ALA A 453 -121.61 -14.77 39.66
CA ALA A 453 -121.67 -15.85 38.67
C ALA A 453 -122.79 -15.79 37.61
N ARG A 454 -122.36 -15.88 36.34
CA ARG A 454 -122.92 -16.69 35.22
C ARG A 454 -123.35 -15.87 33.97
N LYS A 455 -122.96 -16.41 32.79
CA LYS A 455 -123.51 -16.24 31.42
C LYS A 455 -123.19 -14.93 30.67
N THR A 456 -122.29 -14.94 29.68
CA THR A 456 -122.39 -15.36 28.25
C THR A 456 -123.04 -14.35 27.28
N SER A 457 -122.26 -14.04 26.24
CA SER A 457 -122.60 -13.85 24.81
C SER A 457 -123.42 -12.64 24.32
N GLN A 458 -122.81 -11.96 23.34
CA GLN A 458 -123.37 -11.37 22.09
C GLN A 458 -124.35 -10.18 22.17
N THR A 459 -123.99 -9.09 21.47
CA THR A 459 -124.78 -8.24 20.52
C THR A 459 -123.97 -6.94 20.29
N SER A 460 -123.39 -6.66 19.12
CA SER A 460 -123.94 -6.20 17.82
C SER A 460 -124.25 -4.68 17.73
N ALA A 461 -123.72 -4.08 16.66
CA ALA A 461 -124.27 -2.97 15.86
C ALA A 461 -124.35 -1.55 16.45
N THR A 462 -123.65 -0.59 15.82
CA THR A 462 -124.22 0.51 15.02
C THR A 462 -123.11 1.47 14.58
N LEU A 463 -123.12 1.89 13.32
CA LEU A 463 -123.18 3.30 12.92
C LEU A 463 -123.05 3.42 11.39
N ALA A 464 -124.05 4.09 10.83
CA ALA A 464 -124.28 4.32 9.42
C ALA A 464 -124.09 5.81 9.08
N ALA A 465 -123.93 6.05 7.77
CA ALA A 465 -124.35 7.23 6.99
C ALA A 465 -123.46 8.49 6.94
N SER A 466 -122.90 8.74 5.75
CA SER A 466 -123.21 9.95 4.95
C SER A 466 -122.77 9.74 3.48
N ASP A 467 -123.75 9.69 2.58
CA ASP A 467 -123.62 9.58 1.12
C ASP A 467 -123.26 10.92 0.45
N ASP A 468 -122.36 10.90 -0.54
CA ASP A 468 -122.33 11.86 -1.66
C ASP A 468 -121.88 11.13 -2.95
N HIS A 469 -122.85 10.63 -3.70
CA HIS A 469 -122.65 9.87 -4.94
C HIS A 469 -123.48 10.46 -6.09
N SER A 470 -123.03 11.59 -6.63
CA SER A 470 -123.43 12.06 -7.96
C SER A 470 -122.45 11.54 -9.03
N PRO A 471 -122.91 11.00 -10.18
CA PRO A 471 -122.03 10.49 -11.24
C PRO A 471 -121.14 11.56 -11.89
N GLU A 472 -121.52 12.85 -11.80
CA GLU A 472 -120.69 13.97 -12.23
C GLU A 472 -119.54 14.26 -11.24
N GLY A 473 -119.76 14.04 -9.94
CA GLY A 473 -118.74 14.17 -8.90
C GLY A 473 -117.68 13.08 -8.99
N LEU A 474 -118.09 11.83 -9.24
CA LEU A 474 -117.19 10.69 -9.49
C LEU A 474 -116.41 10.87 -10.79
N SER A 475 -117.02 11.35 -11.88
CA SER A 475 -116.31 11.66 -13.13
C SER A 475 -115.31 12.81 -12.97
N ARG A 476 -115.64 13.87 -12.20
CA ARG A 476 -114.68 14.95 -11.90
C ARG A 476 -113.57 14.51 -10.95
N ALA A 477 -113.86 13.66 -9.97
CA ALA A 477 -112.85 13.08 -9.09
C ALA A 477 -111.93 12.12 -9.85
N LEU A 478 -112.47 11.28 -10.74
CA LEU A 478 -111.71 10.43 -11.65
C LEU A 478 -110.88 11.26 -12.62
N ALA A 479 -111.41 12.32 -13.22
CA ALA A 479 -110.65 13.23 -14.08
C ALA A 479 -109.51 13.91 -13.31
N ARG A 480 -109.77 14.44 -12.10
CA ARG A 480 -108.74 15.03 -11.23
C ARG A 480 -107.67 14.01 -10.81
N VAL A 481 -108.06 12.78 -10.50
CA VAL A 481 -107.11 11.70 -10.19
C VAL A 481 -106.30 11.31 -11.43
N ASN A 482 -106.92 11.25 -12.61
CA ASN A 482 -106.24 10.92 -13.86
C ASN A 482 -105.28 12.03 -14.29
N ASP A 483 -105.65 13.29 -14.08
CA ASP A 483 -104.79 14.45 -14.34
C ASP A 483 -103.65 14.51 -13.32
N ALA A 484 -103.91 14.23 -12.03
CA ALA A 484 -102.86 14.10 -11.02
C ALA A 484 -101.91 12.92 -11.29
N ILE A 485 -102.41 11.80 -11.83
CA ILE A 485 -101.60 10.66 -12.26
C ILE A 485 -100.75 11.05 -13.48
N LYS A 486 -101.32 11.75 -14.47
CA LYS A 486 -100.59 12.24 -15.64
C LYS A 486 -99.51 13.24 -15.24
N GLU A 487 -99.81 14.17 -14.35
CA GLU A 487 -98.86 15.16 -13.83
C GLU A 487 -97.73 14.49 -13.04
N ARG A 488 -98.05 13.54 -12.15
CA ARG A 488 -97.02 12.75 -11.44
C ARG A 488 -96.19 11.89 -12.39
N LYS A 489 -96.80 11.30 -13.42
CA LYS A 489 -96.10 10.50 -14.44
C LYS A 489 -95.18 11.39 -15.30
N ALA A 490 -95.60 12.60 -15.64
CA ALA A 490 -94.79 13.60 -16.31
C ALA A 490 -93.63 14.09 -15.43
N ALA A 491 -93.84 14.26 -14.12
CA ALA A 491 -92.79 14.61 -13.16
C ALA A 491 -91.81 13.45 -12.86
N LEU A 492 -92.27 12.19 -12.92
CA LEU A 492 -91.44 11.00 -12.73
C LEU A 492 -90.61 10.63 -13.97
N ALA A 493 -91.10 10.92 -15.18
CA ALA A 493 -90.41 10.64 -16.43
C ALA A 493 -88.95 11.18 -16.50
N PRO A 494 -88.65 12.45 -16.15
CA PRO A 494 -87.27 12.95 -16.13
C PRO A 494 -86.42 12.23 -15.07
N ARG A 495 -86.96 11.97 -13.87
CA ARG A 495 -86.24 11.23 -12.82
C ARG A 495 -85.90 9.79 -13.22
N VAL A 496 -86.78 9.12 -13.97
CA VAL A 496 -86.50 7.78 -14.51
C VAL A 496 -85.44 7.84 -15.61
N LYS A 497 -85.43 8.90 -16.43
CA LYS A 497 -84.38 9.12 -17.43
C LYS A 497 -83.02 9.38 -16.77
N ASP A 498 -82.98 10.20 -15.71
CA ASP A 498 -81.78 10.48 -14.93
C ASP A 498 -81.28 9.22 -14.22
N LEU A 499 -82.16 8.40 -13.64
CA LEU A 499 -81.79 7.12 -13.03
C LEU A 499 -81.21 6.13 -14.05
N ARG A 500 -81.75 6.10 -15.28
CA ARG A 500 -81.17 5.28 -16.36
C ARG A 500 -79.78 5.77 -16.74
N ALA A 501 -79.61 7.09 -16.92
CA ALA A 501 -78.30 7.68 -17.21
C ALA A 501 -77.28 7.43 -16.10
N LEU A 502 -77.69 7.56 -14.83
CA LEU A 502 -76.84 7.27 -13.68
C LEU A 502 -76.43 5.80 -13.63
N ARG A 503 -77.35 4.89 -13.97
CA ARG A 503 -77.08 3.44 -14.00
C ARG A 503 -76.10 3.06 -15.10
N THR A 504 -76.23 3.67 -16.29
CA THR A 504 -75.25 3.49 -17.37
C THR A 504 -73.89 4.06 -16.97
N SER A 505 -73.84 5.26 -16.38
CA SER A 505 -72.59 5.87 -15.92
C SER A 505 -71.91 5.07 -14.80
N LEU A 506 -72.70 4.46 -13.90
CA LEU A 506 -72.17 3.58 -12.85
C LEU A 506 -71.59 2.29 -13.44
N GLN A 507 -72.26 1.71 -14.44
CA GLN A 507 -71.77 0.52 -15.14
C GLN A 507 -70.46 0.81 -15.89
N GLU A 508 -70.38 1.94 -16.62
CA GLU A 508 -69.14 2.39 -17.28
C GLU A 508 -67.99 2.60 -16.28
N ALA A 509 -68.26 3.21 -15.12
CA ALA A 509 -67.28 3.41 -14.08
C ALA A 509 -66.81 2.10 -13.42
N GLU A 510 -67.70 1.12 -13.25
CA GLU A 510 -67.37 -0.22 -12.75
C GLU A 510 -66.50 -1.01 -13.76
N GLU A 511 -66.82 -0.92 -15.05
CA GLU A 511 -66.02 -1.53 -16.13
C GLU A 511 -64.63 -0.88 -16.22
N GLU A 512 -64.54 0.45 -16.15
CA GLU A 512 -63.26 1.15 -16.16
C GLU A 512 -62.43 0.85 -14.91
N HIS A 513 -63.05 0.82 -13.73
CA HIS A 513 -62.39 0.42 -12.49
C HIS A 513 -61.90 -1.03 -12.56
N GLY A 514 -62.71 -1.95 -13.10
CA GLY A 514 -62.32 -3.34 -13.33
C GLY A 514 -61.12 -3.48 -14.27
N ALA A 515 -61.10 -2.73 -15.38
CA ALA A 515 -59.99 -2.71 -16.32
C ALA A 515 -58.71 -2.12 -15.70
N ARG A 516 -58.81 -1.01 -14.97
CA ARG A 516 -57.67 -0.40 -14.26
C ARG A 516 -57.15 -1.29 -13.15
N LYS A 517 -58.03 -1.98 -12.42
CA LYS A 517 -57.67 -2.96 -11.38
C LYS A 517 -56.88 -4.13 -11.97
N LYS A 518 -57.34 -4.71 -13.08
CA LYS A 518 -56.61 -5.79 -13.78
C LYS A 518 -55.21 -5.35 -14.21
N LYS A 519 -55.08 -4.18 -14.86
CA LYS A 519 -53.76 -3.65 -15.25
C LYS A 519 -52.84 -3.41 -14.05
N PHE A 520 -53.40 -2.95 -12.92
CA PHE A 520 -52.64 -2.77 -11.69
C PHE A 520 -52.20 -4.11 -11.09
N GLU A 521 -53.08 -5.11 -11.05
CA GLU A 521 -52.77 -6.46 -10.55
C GLU A 521 -51.70 -7.14 -11.42
N GLU A 522 -51.80 -7.03 -12.75
CA GLU A 522 -50.78 -7.52 -13.69
C GLU A 522 -49.42 -6.83 -13.47
N GLY A 523 -49.41 -5.49 -13.36
CA GLY A 523 -48.20 -4.72 -13.09
C GLY A 523 -47.59 -5.04 -11.72
N ALA A 524 -48.41 -5.19 -10.68
CA ALA A 524 -47.98 -5.58 -9.36
C ALA A 524 -47.34 -6.98 -9.36
N MET A 525 -47.97 -7.95 -10.04
CA MET A 525 -47.43 -9.31 -10.15
C MET A 525 -46.07 -9.35 -10.86
N VAL A 526 -45.88 -8.53 -11.91
CA VAL A 526 -44.59 -8.41 -12.61
C VAL A 526 -43.53 -7.79 -11.69
N LEU A 527 -43.87 -6.71 -10.98
CA LEU A 527 -42.93 -6.04 -10.07
C LEU A 527 -42.59 -6.91 -8.87
N ASP A 528 -43.55 -7.63 -8.29
CA ASP A 528 -43.31 -8.59 -7.22
C ASP A 528 -42.44 -9.75 -7.71
N GLY A 529 -42.66 -10.23 -8.94
CA GLY A 529 -41.79 -11.22 -9.57
C GLY A 529 -40.35 -10.74 -9.78
N GLN A 530 -40.16 -9.49 -10.20
CA GLN A 530 -38.82 -8.88 -10.33
C GLN A 530 -38.17 -8.67 -8.96
N ARG A 531 -38.93 -8.19 -7.98
CA ARG A 531 -38.48 -8.01 -6.60
C ARG A 531 -37.98 -9.33 -6.03
N ASN A 532 -38.75 -10.41 -6.14
CA ASN A 532 -38.37 -11.72 -5.62
C ASN A 532 -37.11 -12.27 -6.31
N LYS A 533 -36.93 -12.01 -7.61
CA LYS A 533 -35.70 -12.37 -8.33
C LYS A 533 -34.49 -11.61 -7.79
N PHE A 534 -34.60 -10.30 -7.63
CA PHE A 534 -33.51 -9.49 -7.08
C PHE A 534 -33.22 -9.81 -5.61
N GLU A 535 -34.25 -10.08 -4.80
CA GLU A 535 -34.05 -10.53 -3.41
C GLU A 535 -33.30 -11.86 -3.37
N ALA A 536 -33.65 -12.83 -4.22
CA ALA A 536 -32.93 -14.11 -4.33
C ALA A 536 -31.49 -13.96 -4.84
N GLU A 537 -31.24 -13.07 -5.81
CA GLU A 537 -29.89 -12.75 -6.29
C GLU A 537 -29.04 -12.11 -5.18
N VAL A 538 -29.59 -11.15 -4.44
CA VAL A 538 -28.90 -10.50 -3.31
C VAL A 538 -28.60 -11.50 -2.19
N GLU A 539 -29.53 -12.40 -1.86
CA GLU A 539 -29.27 -13.46 -0.87
C GLU A 539 -28.17 -14.40 -1.33
N ARG A 540 -28.17 -14.79 -2.61
CA ARG A 540 -27.13 -15.63 -3.19
C ARG A 540 -25.76 -14.95 -3.15
N GLU A 541 -25.67 -13.68 -3.57
CA GLU A 541 -24.42 -12.92 -3.53
C GLU A 541 -23.91 -12.71 -2.10
N ARG A 542 -24.82 -12.47 -1.14
CA ARG A 542 -24.45 -12.40 0.29
C ARG A 542 -23.90 -13.72 0.81
N ALA A 543 -24.51 -14.84 0.44
CA ALA A 543 -24.03 -16.16 0.81
C ALA A 543 -22.65 -16.46 0.18
N ASP A 544 -22.45 -16.08 -1.08
CA ASP A 544 -21.17 -16.21 -1.77
C ASP A 544 -20.09 -15.32 -1.12
N LEU A 545 -20.40 -14.08 -0.76
CA LEU A 545 -19.49 -13.19 -0.04
C LEU A 545 -19.08 -13.78 1.31
N GLN A 546 -20.03 -14.26 2.11
CA GLN A 546 -19.73 -14.91 3.39
C GLN A 546 -18.86 -16.16 3.22
N ARG A 547 -19.08 -16.93 2.15
CA ARG A 547 -18.25 -18.10 1.83
C ARG A 547 -16.83 -17.69 1.46
N GLN A 548 -16.65 -16.64 0.66
CA GLN A 548 -15.32 -16.13 0.31
C GLN A 548 -14.60 -15.52 1.51
N GLU A 549 -15.31 -14.81 2.40
CA GLU A 549 -14.73 -14.28 3.64
C GLU A 549 -14.26 -15.40 4.57
N LYS A 550 -15.04 -16.47 4.72
CA LYS A 550 -14.61 -17.67 5.48
C LYS A 550 -13.35 -18.29 4.88
N ARG A 551 -13.34 -18.50 3.56
CA ARG A 551 -12.18 -19.06 2.85
C ARG A 551 -10.94 -18.18 2.97
N ALA A 552 -11.10 -16.85 2.92
CA ALA A 552 -10.00 -15.92 3.09
C ALA A 552 -9.42 -15.98 4.52
N LYS A 553 -10.27 -16.15 5.54
CA LYS A 553 -9.83 -16.34 6.93
C LYS A 553 -9.10 -17.68 7.12
N GLU A 554 -9.64 -18.77 6.58
CA GLU A 554 -8.99 -20.09 6.59
C GLU A 554 -7.59 -20.03 5.96
N LEU A 555 -7.47 -19.43 4.76
CA LEU A 555 -6.17 -19.26 4.09
C LEU A 555 -5.21 -18.35 4.86
N ALA A 556 -5.70 -17.33 5.55
CA ALA A 556 -4.87 -16.46 6.38
C ALA A 556 -4.34 -17.19 7.63
N GLU A 557 -5.18 -18.02 8.25
CA GLU A 557 -4.77 -18.89 9.36
C GLU A 557 -3.74 -19.93 8.90
N GLU A 558 -3.96 -20.58 7.75
CA GLU A 558 -2.99 -21.50 7.13
C GLU A 558 -1.66 -20.79 6.85
N ALA A 559 -1.68 -19.60 6.25
CA ALA A 559 -0.47 -18.82 6.00
C ALA A 559 0.30 -18.49 7.29
N ALA A 560 -0.42 -18.10 8.36
CA ALA A 560 0.20 -17.85 9.67
C ALA A 560 0.83 -19.12 10.27
N THR A 561 0.18 -20.29 10.12
CA THR A 561 0.78 -21.55 10.57
C THR A 561 2.04 -21.92 9.78
N VAL A 562 2.06 -21.67 8.46
CA VAL A 562 3.23 -21.92 7.63
C VAL A 562 4.36 -20.96 8.01
N GLU A 563 4.09 -19.68 8.23
CA GLU A 563 5.11 -18.73 8.68
C GLU A 563 5.73 -19.10 10.04
N THR A 564 4.90 -19.55 10.99
CA THR A 564 5.40 -20.01 12.29
C THR A 564 6.23 -21.29 12.17
N ASN A 565 5.84 -22.22 11.30
CA ASN A 565 6.64 -23.41 10.99
C ASN A 565 7.97 -23.05 10.30
N ILE A 566 7.98 -22.11 9.36
CA ILE A 566 9.21 -21.62 8.73
C ILE A 566 10.15 -21.01 9.79
N LYS A 567 9.62 -20.17 10.69
CA LYS A 567 10.41 -19.59 11.79
C LYS A 567 11.03 -20.68 12.66
N ARG A 568 10.25 -21.69 13.06
CA ARG A 568 10.76 -22.85 13.83
C ARG A 568 11.85 -23.62 13.09
N VAL A 569 11.66 -23.92 11.79
CA VAL A 569 12.67 -24.63 11.00
C VAL A 569 13.96 -23.81 10.85
N VAL A 570 13.85 -22.49 10.74
CA VAL A 570 15.03 -21.60 10.70
C VAL A 570 15.76 -21.57 12.04
N GLU A 571 15.03 -21.50 13.16
CA GLU A 571 15.60 -21.53 14.52
C GLU A 571 16.25 -22.89 14.82
N ASP A 572 15.55 -23.99 14.53
CA ASP A 572 16.06 -25.35 14.70
C ASP A 572 17.27 -25.59 13.78
N GLY A 573 17.20 -25.14 12.52
CA GLY A 573 18.30 -25.19 11.56
C GLY A 573 19.55 -24.43 12.03
N ALA A 574 19.38 -23.26 12.63
CA ALA A 574 20.49 -22.52 13.24
C ALA A 574 21.11 -23.32 14.41
N GLY A 575 20.30 -23.97 15.23
CA GLY A 575 20.75 -24.86 16.30
C GLY A 575 21.54 -26.07 15.79
N PHE A 576 21.12 -26.70 14.69
CA PHE A 576 21.87 -27.79 14.07
C PHE A 576 23.20 -27.32 13.49
N VAL A 577 23.23 -26.16 12.83
CA VAL A 577 24.47 -25.57 12.30
C VAL A 577 25.47 -25.28 13.42
N GLU A 578 25.01 -24.77 14.57
CA GLU A 578 25.89 -24.59 15.74
C GLU A 578 26.42 -25.90 16.30
N ARG A 579 25.58 -26.96 16.39
CA ARG A 579 26.02 -28.28 16.84
C ARG A 579 27.07 -28.88 15.91
N TYR A 580 26.82 -28.86 14.61
CA TYR A 580 27.78 -29.39 13.62
C TYR A 580 29.09 -28.59 13.60
N LYS A 581 29.06 -27.28 13.84
CA LYS A 581 30.29 -26.48 14.01
C LYS A 581 31.08 -26.88 15.24
N LYS A 582 30.41 -27.14 16.37
CA LYS A 582 31.06 -27.63 17.59
C LYS A 582 31.67 -29.02 17.40
N ASP A 583 30.93 -29.92 16.75
CA ASP A 583 31.41 -31.27 16.47
C ASP A 583 32.59 -31.26 15.49
N LEU A 584 32.55 -30.41 14.46
CA LEU A 584 33.67 -30.23 13.52
C LEU A 584 34.92 -29.71 14.24
N ALA A 585 34.79 -28.68 15.07
CA ALA A 585 35.91 -28.16 15.86
C ALA A 585 36.51 -29.21 16.81
N ALA A 586 35.66 -30.04 17.44
CA ALA A 586 36.12 -31.13 18.29
C ALA A 586 36.88 -32.21 17.49
N GLN A 587 36.41 -32.54 16.29
CA GLN A 587 37.10 -33.48 15.38
C GLN A 587 38.43 -32.93 14.88
N GLU A 588 38.51 -31.63 14.57
CA GLU A 588 39.75 -30.97 14.16
C GLU A 588 40.81 -30.98 15.26
N GLU A 589 40.44 -30.70 16.51
CA GLU A 589 41.34 -30.80 17.66
C GLU A 589 41.79 -32.24 17.90
N LEU A 590 40.88 -33.21 17.75
CA LEU A 590 41.23 -34.62 17.85
C LEU A 590 42.20 -35.05 16.71
N ALA A 591 42.01 -34.55 15.49
CA ALA A 591 42.92 -34.78 14.38
C ALA A 591 44.31 -34.18 14.64
N LYS A 592 44.40 -32.96 15.17
CA LYS A 592 45.68 -32.32 15.56
C LYS A 592 46.41 -33.13 16.62
N THR A 593 45.71 -33.54 17.69
CA THR A 593 46.33 -34.34 18.76
C THR A 593 46.82 -35.70 18.26
N LEU A 594 46.09 -36.34 17.34
CA LEU A 594 46.54 -37.58 16.70
C LEU A 594 47.76 -37.36 15.80
N GLN A 595 47.81 -36.26 15.03
CA GLN A 595 48.98 -35.91 14.22
C GLN A 595 50.21 -35.62 15.08
N GLU A 596 50.06 -34.90 16.19
CA GLU A 596 51.14 -34.67 17.15
C GLU A 596 51.64 -35.97 17.77
N ARG A 597 50.72 -36.88 18.14
CA ARG A 597 51.08 -38.21 18.67
C ARG A 597 51.81 -39.05 17.63
N GLN A 598 51.38 -38.99 16.36
CA GLN A 598 52.06 -39.66 15.26
C GLN A 598 53.47 -39.09 15.01
N ARG A 599 53.63 -37.76 15.06
CA ARG A 599 54.96 -37.12 14.96
C ARG A 599 55.88 -37.57 16.11
N ARG A 600 55.39 -37.55 17.35
CA ARG A 600 56.15 -38.06 18.52
C ARG A 600 56.55 -39.52 18.37
N LEU A 601 55.67 -40.37 17.84
CA LEU A 601 55.99 -41.77 17.57
C LEU A 601 57.05 -41.91 16.47
N LYS A 602 56.97 -41.14 15.38
CA LYS A 602 58.01 -41.14 14.32
C LYS A 602 59.37 -40.68 14.86
N ASP A 603 59.40 -39.67 15.72
CA ASP A 603 60.64 -39.19 16.34
C ASP A 603 61.23 -40.22 17.30
N GLN A 604 60.38 -40.90 18.09
CA GLN A 604 60.78 -42.02 18.94
C GLN A 604 61.28 -43.21 18.12
N GLU A 605 60.62 -43.53 17.01
CA GLU A 605 61.03 -44.60 16.10
C GLU A 605 62.42 -44.31 15.49
N ARG A 606 62.69 -43.07 15.06
CA ARG A 606 64.02 -42.65 14.58
C ARG A 606 65.10 -42.81 15.66
N SER A 607 64.80 -42.39 16.89
CA SER A 607 65.72 -42.53 18.03
C SER A 607 65.96 -44.01 18.38
N ALA A 608 64.90 -44.82 18.43
CA ALA A 608 64.98 -46.26 18.69
C ALA A 608 65.74 -47.00 17.58
N GLN A 609 65.55 -46.60 16.31
CA GLN A 609 66.29 -47.14 15.17
C GLN A 609 67.80 -46.82 15.28
N SER A 610 68.15 -45.58 15.65
CA SER A 610 69.56 -45.18 15.89
C SER A 610 70.19 -45.93 17.07
N GLN A 611 69.44 -46.08 18.18
CA GLN A 611 69.88 -46.89 19.31
C GLN A 611 70.10 -48.36 18.92
N LYS A 612 69.22 -48.93 18.10
CA LYS A 612 69.37 -50.30 17.58
C LYS A 612 70.64 -50.45 16.73
N VAL A 613 70.96 -49.46 15.88
CA VAL A 613 72.20 -49.42 15.09
C VAL A 613 73.42 -49.29 16.01
N MET A 614 73.43 -48.39 16.98
CA MET A 614 74.54 -48.25 17.93
C MET A 614 74.77 -49.53 18.74
N VAL A 615 73.71 -50.23 19.16
CA VAL A 615 73.83 -51.50 19.88
C VAL A 615 74.33 -52.61 18.96
N SER A 616 73.92 -52.64 17.69
CA SER A 616 74.50 -53.58 16.73
C SER A 616 75.97 -53.30 16.47
N ASP A 617 76.37 -52.03 16.36
CA ASP A 617 77.76 -51.62 16.15
C ASP A 617 78.63 -51.89 17.39
N LEU A 618 78.08 -51.68 18.59
CA LEU A 618 78.74 -52.07 19.83
C LEU A 618 78.94 -53.60 19.87
N ARG A 619 77.94 -54.38 19.44
CA ARG A 619 78.05 -55.83 19.36
C ARG A 619 79.10 -56.28 18.36
N THR A 620 79.19 -55.66 17.18
CA THR A 620 80.24 -55.98 16.19
C THR A 620 81.62 -55.58 16.72
N LEU A 621 81.76 -54.42 17.36
CA LEU A 621 83.01 -53.97 17.98
C LEU A 621 83.45 -54.91 19.11
N LEU A 622 82.53 -55.35 19.97
CA LEU A 622 82.81 -56.34 21.01
C LEU A 622 83.21 -57.68 20.41
N GLN A 623 82.58 -58.12 19.31
CA GLN A 623 82.99 -59.33 18.58
C GLN A 623 84.39 -59.18 17.96
N VAL A 624 84.75 -58.02 17.42
CA VAL A 624 86.09 -57.74 16.88
C VAL A 624 87.12 -57.70 18.01
N LYS A 625 86.81 -57.06 19.14
CA LYS A 625 87.68 -57.09 20.35
C LYS A 625 87.84 -58.50 20.90
N LEU A 626 86.78 -59.31 20.90
CA LEU A 626 86.84 -60.71 21.30
C LEU A 626 87.78 -61.50 20.38
N ARG A 627 87.71 -61.27 19.05
CA ARG A 627 88.60 -61.87 18.04
C ARG A 627 90.06 -61.43 18.19
N LEU A 628 90.30 -60.16 18.52
CA LEU A 628 91.65 -59.63 18.79
C LEU A 628 92.23 -60.15 20.11
N ALA A 629 91.41 -60.27 21.15
CA ALA A 629 91.81 -60.82 22.44
C ALA A 629 92.05 -62.34 22.38
N SER A 630 91.39 -63.06 21.47
CA SER A 630 91.57 -64.50 21.28
C SER A 630 92.80 -64.90 20.45
N GLY A 631 93.69 -63.96 20.10
CA GLY A 631 95.00 -64.27 19.52
C GLY A 631 94.97 -65.00 18.18
N SER A 632 94.74 -64.28 17.08
CA SER A 632 95.18 -64.68 15.76
C SER A 632 95.54 -63.44 14.96
N ALA A 633 96.85 -63.22 14.79
CA ALA A 633 97.38 -62.26 13.85
C ALA A 633 97.33 -62.86 12.44
N THR A 634 96.49 -62.29 11.58
CA THR A 634 96.67 -62.29 10.12
C THR A 634 96.13 -60.98 9.56
N TRP A 635 97.04 -60.02 9.35
CA TRP A 635 96.87 -59.03 8.30
C TRP A 635 97.06 -59.76 6.97
N ALA A 636 96.00 -59.91 6.19
CA ALA A 636 96.08 -60.29 4.79
C ALA A 636 95.17 -59.38 3.98
N ALA A 637 95.79 -58.49 3.21
CA ALA A 637 95.13 -57.72 2.19
C ALA A 637 94.74 -58.66 1.02
N SER A 638 93.45 -58.78 0.75
CA SER A 638 92.94 -59.06 -0.60
C SER A 638 91.54 -58.46 -0.70
N GLY A 639 91.42 -57.42 -1.53
CA GLY A 639 90.16 -56.77 -1.83
C GLY A 639 89.17 -57.69 -2.55
N GLY A 640 87.89 -57.34 -2.45
CA GLY A 640 86.79 -58.04 -3.10
C GLY A 640 85.55 -58.00 -2.24
N ALA A 641 84.76 -56.94 -2.39
CA ALA A 641 83.53 -56.68 -1.66
C ALA A 641 82.51 -57.85 -1.77
N PRO A 642 81.88 -58.28 -0.67
CA PRO A 642 80.63 -59.02 -0.75
C PRO A 642 79.48 -58.01 -0.79
N ALA A 643 78.80 -57.98 -1.93
CA ALA A 643 77.59 -57.22 -2.19
C ALA A 643 76.55 -57.41 -1.08
N HIS A 644 76.12 -56.30 -0.49
CA HIS A 644 74.89 -56.24 0.29
C HIS A 644 73.72 -56.52 -0.65
N ALA A 645 73.18 -57.75 -0.59
CA ALA A 645 71.88 -58.07 -1.14
C ALA A 645 70.81 -57.32 -0.33
N PHE A 646 70.42 -56.14 -0.84
CA PHE A 646 69.19 -55.45 -0.45
C PHE A 646 68.02 -56.36 -0.83
N LYS A 647 67.46 -57.09 0.14
CA LYS A 647 66.11 -57.63 0.00
C LYS A 647 65.14 -56.49 0.30
N SER A 648 64.55 -55.97 -0.77
CA SER A 648 63.31 -55.20 -0.75
C SER A 648 62.27 -55.94 0.08
N VAL A 649 61.83 -55.31 1.17
CA VAL A 649 60.58 -55.69 1.82
C VAL A 649 59.54 -54.71 1.30
N GLU A 650 58.73 -55.19 0.36
CA GLU A 650 57.49 -54.57 -0.04
C GLU A 650 56.59 -54.43 1.19
N VAL A 651 56.33 -53.19 1.61
CA VAL A 651 55.25 -52.88 2.55
C VAL A 651 54.02 -52.61 1.72
N VAL A 652 53.14 -53.61 1.70
CA VAL A 652 51.79 -53.53 1.14
C VAL A 652 51.01 -52.49 1.93
N ASP A 653 50.77 -51.34 1.30
CA ASP A 653 49.92 -50.27 1.81
C ASP A 653 48.44 -50.72 1.72
N LYS A 654 47.87 -51.11 2.86
CA LYS A 654 46.43 -51.37 2.96
C LYS A 654 45.72 -50.03 3.14
N GLY A 655 45.41 -49.40 2.01
CA GLY A 655 44.52 -48.25 1.93
C GLY A 655 43.15 -48.55 2.52
N GLY A 656 42.87 -48.01 3.69
CA GLY A 656 41.54 -48.01 4.32
C GLY A 656 40.74 -46.79 3.90
N ALA A 657 40.10 -46.85 2.74
CA ALA A 657 39.08 -45.88 2.34
C ALA A 657 37.72 -46.31 2.89
N ASN A 658 37.32 -45.81 4.07
CA ASN A 658 35.92 -45.87 4.48
C ASN A 658 35.17 -44.72 3.80
N ARG A 659 34.56 -45.02 2.64
CA ARG A 659 33.49 -44.23 2.04
C ARG A 659 32.24 -44.35 2.91
N LEU A 660 31.81 -43.24 3.50
CA LEU A 660 30.48 -43.09 4.10
C LEU A 660 29.46 -42.91 2.97
N VAL A 661 28.67 -43.96 2.71
CA VAL A 661 27.48 -43.90 1.84
C VAL A 661 26.33 -43.38 2.70
N ILE A 662 25.90 -42.15 2.47
CA ILE A 662 24.66 -41.60 3.04
C ILE A 662 23.53 -42.05 2.12
N GLY A 663 22.71 -42.98 2.58
CA GLY A 663 21.47 -43.36 1.92
C GLY A 663 20.44 -42.24 2.04
N ALA A 664 20.05 -41.66 0.91
CA ALA A 664 18.80 -40.93 0.80
C ALA A 664 17.66 -41.94 0.79
N SER A 665 16.73 -41.79 1.73
CA SER A 665 15.44 -42.49 1.72
C SER A 665 14.44 -41.51 1.09
N ASP A 666 13.94 -41.85 -0.09
CA ASP A 666 12.65 -41.35 -0.58
C ASP A 666 11.52 -42.17 0.05
#